data_AF-A0A3M7NAT5-F1
#
_entry.id   AF-A0A3M7NAT5-F1
#
_cell.length_a   1.000
_cell.length_b   1.000
_cell.length_c   1.000
_cell.angle_alpha   90.00
_cell.angle_beta   90.00
_cell.angle_gamma   90.00
#
_symmetry.space_group_name_H-M   'P 1'
#
loop_
_entity.id
_entity.type
_entity.pdbx_description
1 polymer ?
#
loop_
_entity_poly.entity_id
_entity_poly.type
_entity_poly.pdbx_seq_one_letter_code
_entity_poly.pdbx_strand_id
1 'polypeptide(L)'
;MASYKTSHIFVVGGTGAQGIPVIRGLVKDRRYKVRVLTRDKTSARAKQLLALGNVELVEGTFANEDDLRRGFRGCDGAFVNIDGFNSGEKTEIFWAIRSYELALEEGIKFFVYGNLDYTYKKSGYDPKFRTGHYDGKGRIGEWILEQNKANSDRMGAALFTTGPYIEMSISKFTIFTPKVEDGIVTWRIPLGNDGGVVHVSLDDCEHYGRWLFDHPERANGLDLEVAIDHINYTDLAKAFEKVTGHPARYIDTPLDEYWTTGNSAAFVNSPSGYNADPKLQDPASMTFRQNFTGFFNTWKYSGRNQGVIRRDYKLLDEIHPNRIRSAEQFFRIEEARGRAQGLGGLWDRIQAENLKPILKLAEDRRRANTPSITPCSQGGTRVFTEVFFHQRFISDSYNGYDPEWYKLAGPILQASARAIQPPVGDVEERRYNLKNVIAPLFTHLPAPADVETERIKITSYDGAEIEIVRFSKVGAAPGSAILHIHGGGMIVGTVDAFSPPVKNYVSATGVQFFSVEYRLAPEHPDPTPVEDCYSGLLWLHKHAAEFGVDPARIGVSGESAGGGLAAGVALLARDRKLDPPLAKQLLIYPMLDSRNVSHEKNKALAPFLVWSVDSNITGWQALLGDRFGTDKVSPYASPAHAKDLSGLPPTYIDTGDLDLFRDEDIAYVGRIAAADVPVEFHIYQGVPHAFEVLAPQAPDLYHQNEDLRKQLQQAQSQSRKYYDQMTKAQLDAKQSVDHVARIEEEKRSLETSLDCDRFVLVLIDGDALPFLDSLVARQVQGGLDAGRRLRNEIHDYVRTLPDYHADDRVVIHIFASLSRLARIYRQQPQAADVVRSEETIRAFMDGLSSSHPLTLFADPGGLKEAAESKIQAELELFYRNRHCKHIVFGGRDVSGLLQPFVPATGTNERITVLDGCPISDDIQKVKSFRLAQLRNVFQSAKAVLNENGSSAHTGLKRPAPDATIQIHHRPRPPPPVEEYDPSSPSLLLPPTAGRSSARPSHSSTPPVSTSPVPGTNAPVLYQNKYHQRLDSPLKYDKDFLGVLFSSKTKLCNNFYLKGHCSYGEHCSWDHSERLNPLQLDTLRYKARTSACRDPFCLDADCTLGHMCPRGERCAISLCKYLPEMHTVDVSEVYEYNTVTQQRKLVHRED
;
A
#
# COMPACT_ATOMS: atom_id res chain seq x y z
N MET A 1 -21.00 39.58 9.70
CA MET A 1 -21.56 38.46 8.90
C MET A 1 -23.08 38.59 8.91
N ALA A 2 -23.74 38.56 7.76
CA ALA A 2 -25.21 38.59 7.70
C ALA A 2 -25.78 37.35 8.40
N SER A 3 -26.82 37.50 9.23
CA SER A 3 -27.43 36.38 9.97
C SER A 3 -28.16 35.45 8.99
N TYR A 4 -27.48 34.42 8.51
CA TYR A 4 -28.14 33.34 7.77
C TYR A 4 -29.01 32.55 8.75
N LYS A 5 -30.29 32.40 8.43
CA LYS A 5 -31.21 31.58 9.22
C LYS A 5 -31.13 30.14 8.72
N THR A 6 -30.30 29.32 9.36
CA THR A 6 -30.27 27.88 9.13
C THR A 6 -31.67 27.30 9.34
N SER A 7 -32.20 26.58 8.35
CA SER A 7 -33.57 26.05 8.40
C SER A 7 -33.62 24.54 8.19
N HIS A 8 -32.65 23.99 7.45
CA HIS A 8 -32.56 22.57 7.13
C HIS A 8 -31.17 22.04 7.45
N ILE A 9 -31.09 20.98 8.27
CA ILE A 9 -29.82 20.42 8.77
C ILE A 9 -29.67 18.98 8.31
N PHE A 10 -28.56 18.67 7.65
CA PHE A 10 -28.16 17.29 7.36
C PHE A 10 -27.38 16.68 8.52
N VAL A 11 -27.72 15.46 8.93
CA VAL A 11 -27.14 14.78 10.08
C VAL A 11 -26.55 13.43 9.68
N VAL A 12 -25.24 13.30 9.81
CA VAL A 12 -24.51 12.02 9.75
C VAL A 12 -24.33 11.50 11.17
N GLY A 13 -24.65 10.22 11.39
CA GLY A 13 -24.61 9.60 12.73
C GLY A 13 -25.89 9.79 13.55
N GLY A 14 -27.00 10.19 12.92
CA GLY A 14 -28.25 10.51 13.63
C GLY A 14 -28.89 9.36 14.40
N THR A 15 -28.68 8.10 13.98
CA THR A 15 -29.16 6.91 14.70
C THR A 15 -28.24 6.49 15.85
N GLY A 16 -27.12 7.19 16.08
CA GLY A 16 -26.23 6.97 17.22
C GLY A 16 -26.80 7.49 18.53
N ALA A 17 -26.18 7.10 19.66
CA ALA A 17 -26.63 7.51 20.99
C ALA A 17 -26.61 9.05 21.19
N GLN A 18 -25.61 9.74 20.65
CA GLN A 18 -25.54 11.21 20.66
C GLN A 18 -26.43 11.85 19.58
N GLY A 19 -26.58 11.21 18.41
CA GLY A 19 -27.35 11.78 17.30
C GLY A 19 -28.83 11.97 17.63
N ILE A 20 -29.45 11.00 18.31
CA ILE A 20 -30.87 11.05 18.67
C ILE A 20 -31.24 12.28 19.52
N PRO A 21 -30.59 12.57 20.66
CA PRO A 21 -30.91 13.74 21.46
C PRO A 21 -30.61 15.06 20.73
N VAL A 22 -29.53 15.14 19.94
CA VAL A 22 -29.25 16.33 19.11
C VAL A 22 -30.41 16.59 18.13
N ILE A 23 -30.86 15.57 17.41
CA ILE A 23 -31.99 15.68 16.47
C ILE A 23 -33.27 16.08 17.22
N ARG A 24 -33.54 15.45 18.38
CA ARG A 24 -34.68 15.77 19.25
C ARG A 24 -34.70 17.26 19.61
N GLY A 25 -33.57 17.86 19.98
CA GLY A 25 -33.45 19.29 20.28
C GLY A 25 -33.64 20.19 19.07
N LEU A 26 -33.13 19.79 17.91
CA LEU A 26 -33.29 20.52 16.65
C LEU A 26 -34.76 20.59 16.18
N VAL A 27 -35.52 19.52 16.32
CA VAL A 27 -36.91 19.46 15.81
C VAL A 27 -37.98 19.82 16.84
N LYS A 28 -37.63 19.92 18.13
CA LYS A 28 -38.55 20.09 19.27
C LYS A 28 -39.60 21.20 19.09
N ASP A 29 -39.17 22.34 18.56
CA ASP A 29 -39.99 23.54 18.32
C ASP A 29 -40.32 23.74 16.84
N ARG A 30 -40.01 22.73 16.00
CA ARG A 30 -40.14 22.77 14.53
C ARG A 30 -39.35 23.89 13.86
N ARG A 31 -38.38 24.53 14.54
CA ARG A 31 -37.53 25.57 13.95
C ARG A 31 -36.62 25.00 12.86
N TYR A 32 -36.11 23.79 13.06
CA TYR A 32 -35.30 23.10 12.05
C TYR A 32 -36.07 21.92 11.44
N LYS A 33 -35.86 21.72 10.13
CA LYS A 33 -36.08 20.43 9.48
C LYS A 33 -34.76 19.66 9.51
N VAL A 34 -34.81 18.36 9.73
CA VAL A 34 -33.60 17.53 9.82
C VAL A 34 -33.65 16.39 8.82
N ARG A 35 -32.59 16.25 8.03
CA ARG A 35 -32.35 15.11 7.15
C ARG A 35 -31.29 14.20 7.77
N VAL A 36 -31.60 12.93 7.97
CA VAL A 36 -30.71 11.97 8.64
C VAL A 36 -30.20 10.93 7.67
N LEU A 37 -28.88 10.75 7.61
CA LEU A 37 -28.25 9.62 6.92
C LEU A 37 -28.35 8.36 7.78
N THR A 38 -28.93 7.29 7.23
CA THR A 38 -28.98 5.97 7.87
C THR A 38 -28.73 4.88 6.84
N ARG A 39 -28.11 3.77 7.25
CA ARG A 39 -27.92 2.59 6.39
C ARG A 39 -29.21 1.78 6.23
N ASP A 40 -30.12 1.92 7.19
CA ASP A 40 -31.40 1.20 7.22
C ASP A 40 -32.48 2.13 7.77
N LYS A 41 -33.45 2.47 6.91
CA LYS A 41 -34.61 3.29 7.26
C LYS A 41 -35.63 2.55 8.13
N THR A 42 -35.57 1.23 8.16
CA THR A 42 -36.55 0.36 8.85
C THR A 42 -36.17 0.06 10.30
N SER A 43 -34.92 0.34 10.69
CA SER A 43 -34.42 0.16 12.05
C SER A 43 -35.28 0.87 13.11
N ALA A 44 -35.32 0.31 14.32
CA ALA A 44 -36.10 0.86 15.44
C ALA A 44 -35.72 2.32 15.75
N ARG A 45 -34.43 2.64 15.72
CA ARG A 45 -33.92 4.01 15.93
C ARG A 45 -34.30 4.95 14.78
N ALA A 46 -34.30 4.49 13.52
CA ALA A 46 -34.76 5.30 12.39
C ALA A 46 -36.25 5.62 12.48
N LYS A 47 -37.08 4.64 12.87
CA LYS A 47 -38.52 4.83 13.14
C LYS A 47 -38.76 5.81 14.29
N GLN A 48 -37.98 5.71 15.36
CA GLN A 48 -38.04 6.64 16.49
C GLN A 48 -37.75 8.08 16.06
N LEU A 49 -36.74 8.29 15.20
CA LEU A 49 -36.41 9.61 14.67
C LEU A 49 -37.53 10.19 13.82
N LEU A 50 -38.13 9.39 12.93
CA LEU A 50 -39.30 9.81 12.14
C LEU A 50 -40.48 10.22 13.03
N ALA A 51 -40.69 9.52 14.14
CA ALA A 51 -41.78 9.82 15.08
C ALA A 51 -41.64 11.18 15.79
N LEU A 52 -40.45 11.80 15.80
CA LEU A 52 -40.25 13.14 16.36
C LEU A 52 -40.92 14.24 15.51
N GLY A 53 -41.20 13.95 14.22
CA GLY A 53 -41.68 14.95 13.25
C GLY A 53 -40.57 15.90 12.78
N ASN A 54 -40.78 16.56 11.63
CA ASN A 54 -39.76 17.40 10.97
C ASN A 54 -38.43 16.68 10.64
N VAL A 55 -38.44 15.35 10.64
CA VAL A 55 -37.30 14.50 10.28
C VAL A 55 -37.57 13.78 8.95
N GLU A 56 -36.59 13.76 8.06
CA GLU A 56 -36.57 12.91 6.86
C GLU A 56 -35.33 12.00 6.88
N LEU A 57 -35.45 10.81 6.28
CA LEU A 57 -34.36 9.84 6.22
C LEU A 57 -33.82 9.71 4.80
N VAL A 58 -32.49 9.71 4.67
CA VAL A 58 -31.78 9.33 3.45
C VAL A 58 -31.06 8.01 3.72
N GLU A 59 -31.28 7.05 2.83
CA GLU A 59 -30.60 5.76 2.93
C GLU A 59 -29.26 5.85 2.21
N GLY A 60 -28.20 5.41 2.89
CA GLY A 60 -26.84 5.48 2.39
C GLY A 60 -25.81 5.32 3.49
N THR A 61 -24.54 5.55 3.14
CA THR A 61 -23.40 5.46 4.05
C THR A 61 -22.57 6.74 4.02
N PHE A 62 -21.94 7.10 5.15
CA PHE A 62 -20.97 8.20 5.18
C PHE A 62 -19.73 7.87 4.34
N ALA A 63 -19.51 6.59 4.04
CA ALA A 63 -18.38 6.10 3.26
C ALA A 63 -18.65 6.08 1.74
N ASN A 64 -19.50 7.00 1.26
CA ASN A 64 -19.83 7.15 -0.15
C ASN A 64 -20.08 8.64 -0.44
N GLU A 65 -19.36 9.22 -1.41
CA GLU A 65 -19.48 10.65 -1.70
C GLU A 65 -20.83 11.04 -2.29
N ASP A 66 -21.42 10.19 -3.13
CA ASP A 66 -22.73 10.47 -3.74
C ASP A 66 -23.83 10.48 -2.68
N ASP A 67 -23.75 9.59 -1.70
CA ASP A 67 -24.65 9.56 -0.55
C ASP A 67 -24.51 10.84 0.28
N LEU A 68 -23.28 11.28 0.54
CA LEU A 68 -23.00 12.54 1.23
C LEU A 68 -23.50 13.75 0.44
N ARG A 69 -23.22 13.86 -0.86
CA ARG A 69 -23.72 14.94 -1.73
C ARG A 69 -25.24 15.00 -1.73
N ARG A 70 -25.91 13.84 -1.91
CA ARG A 70 -27.39 13.75 -1.82
C ARG A 70 -27.90 14.20 -0.45
N GLY A 71 -27.15 13.88 0.61
CA GLY A 71 -27.41 14.34 1.96
C GLY A 71 -27.35 15.87 2.10
N PHE A 72 -26.22 16.47 1.74
CA PHE A 72 -25.96 17.90 1.90
C PHE A 72 -26.84 18.78 1.00
N ARG A 73 -27.19 18.32 -0.20
CA ARG A 73 -27.91 19.14 -1.20
C ARG A 73 -29.21 19.72 -0.66
N GLY A 74 -29.32 21.05 -0.67
CA GLY A 74 -30.50 21.77 -0.21
C GLY A 74 -30.65 21.83 1.32
N CYS A 75 -29.59 21.56 2.07
CA CYS A 75 -29.49 21.87 3.49
C CYS A 75 -28.69 23.17 3.70
N ASP A 76 -28.95 23.86 4.81
CA ASP A 76 -28.22 25.07 5.22
C ASP A 76 -27.16 24.76 6.29
N GLY A 77 -27.37 23.69 7.06
CA GLY A 77 -26.47 23.26 8.12
C GLY A 77 -26.12 21.78 8.02
N ALA A 78 -25.04 21.38 8.67
CA ALA A 78 -24.64 19.98 8.78
C ALA A 78 -24.16 19.65 10.18
N PHE A 79 -24.59 18.52 10.73
CA PHE A 79 -24.00 17.89 11.91
C PHE A 79 -23.39 16.55 11.50
N VAL A 80 -22.07 16.44 11.50
CA VAL A 80 -21.36 15.24 11.07
C VAL A 80 -20.71 14.58 12.27
N ASN A 81 -21.21 13.42 12.67
CA ASN A 81 -20.57 12.56 13.66
C ASN A 81 -20.34 11.16 13.09
N ILE A 82 -19.07 10.79 12.95
CA ILE A 82 -18.62 9.48 12.47
C ILE A 82 -18.24 8.61 13.68
N ASP A 83 -18.48 7.30 13.62
CA ASP A 83 -18.13 6.39 14.70
C ASP A 83 -16.73 5.80 14.48
N GLY A 84 -15.72 6.38 15.15
CA GLY A 84 -14.34 5.91 15.12
C GLY A 84 -14.12 4.47 15.61
N PHE A 85 -15.03 3.88 16.41
CA PHE A 85 -14.95 2.46 16.76
C PHE A 85 -15.36 1.56 15.61
N ASN A 86 -16.32 2.01 14.81
CA ASN A 86 -16.75 1.32 13.61
C ASN A 86 -15.69 1.46 12.51
N SER A 87 -15.29 2.69 12.17
CA SER A 87 -14.45 2.97 11.00
C SER A 87 -12.95 2.98 11.27
N GLY A 88 -12.48 3.04 12.51
CA GLY A 88 -11.05 3.23 12.81
C GLY A 88 -10.54 4.64 12.51
N GLU A 89 -9.40 5.00 13.10
CA GLU A 89 -8.81 6.35 13.08
C GLU A 89 -8.57 6.86 11.65
N LYS A 90 -7.97 6.03 10.77
CA LYS A 90 -7.62 6.45 9.39
C LYS A 90 -8.86 6.77 8.55
N THR A 91 -9.83 5.85 8.52
CA THR A 91 -11.06 6.02 7.73
C THR A 91 -11.92 7.14 8.28
N GLU A 92 -11.96 7.32 9.60
CA GLU A 92 -12.66 8.45 10.22
C GLU A 92 -12.07 9.79 9.78
N ILE A 93 -10.74 9.94 9.80
CA ILE A 93 -10.05 11.17 9.36
C ILE A 93 -10.40 11.47 7.90
N PHE A 94 -10.26 10.49 7.00
CA PHE A 94 -10.53 10.68 5.58
C PHE A 94 -11.98 11.14 5.32
N TRP A 95 -12.96 10.43 5.88
CA TRP A 95 -14.36 10.76 5.63
C TRP A 95 -14.82 12.03 6.33
N ALA A 96 -14.17 12.42 7.43
CA ALA A 96 -14.41 13.73 8.05
C ALA A 96 -13.88 14.87 7.17
N ILE A 97 -12.68 14.75 6.58
CA ILE A 97 -12.15 15.70 5.58
C ILE A 97 -13.12 15.81 4.40
N ARG A 98 -13.47 14.66 3.79
CA ARG A 98 -14.36 14.64 2.62
C ARG A 98 -15.74 15.19 2.94
N SER A 99 -16.29 14.90 4.12
CA SER A 99 -17.58 15.46 4.53
C SER A 99 -17.54 16.99 4.64
N TYR A 100 -16.44 17.56 5.14
CA TYR A 100 -16.26 19.02 5.21
C TYR A 100 -16.12 19.65 3.81
N GLU A 101 -15.33 19.04 2.93
CA GLU A 101 -15.13 19.52 1.55
C GLU A 101 -16.43 19.44 0.73
N LEU A 102 -17.18 18.34 0.85
CA LEU A 102 -18.47 18.17 0.17
C LEU A 102 -19.56 19.09 0.74
N ALA A 103 -19.52 19.40 2.04
CA ALA A 103 -20.39 20.39 2.63
C ALA A 103 -20.15 21.80 2.04
N LEU A 104 -18.88 22.18 1.85
CA LEU A 104 -18.50 23.41 1.15
C LEU A 104 -18.95 23.41 -0.32
N GLU A 105 -18.77 22.29 -1.01
CA GLU A 105 -19.16 22.10 -2.41
C GLU A 105 -20.68 22.25 -2.61
N GLU A 106 -21.48 21.62 -1.76
CA GLU A 106 -22.96 21.65 -1.83
C GLU A 106 -23.57 22.89 -1.15
N GLY A 107 -22.73 23.81 -0.65
CA GLY A 107 -23.14 25.15 -0.23
C GLY A 107 -23.68 25.27 1.20
N ILE A 108 -23.37 24.33 2.09
CA ILE A 108 -23.67 24.39 3.52
C ILE A 108 -23.14 25.69 4.13
N LYS A 109 -23.91 26.31 5.03
CA LYS A 109 -23.58 27.60 5.68
C LYS A 109 -22.98 27.43 7.06
N PHE A 110 -23.36 26.39 7.78
CA PHE A 110 -22.82 26.11 9.11
C PHE A 110 -22.58 24.62 9.34
N PHE A 111 -21.35 24.25 9.66
CA PHE A 111 -20.89 22.87 9.81
C PHE A 111 -20.49 22.59 11.26
N VAL A 112 -21.13 21.59 11.87
CA VAL A 112 -20.81 21.13 13.21
C VAL A 112 -20.24 19.72 13.12
N TYR A 113 -19.04 19.52 13.68
CA TYR A 113 -18.41 18.22 13.73
C TYR A 113 -18.48 17.61 15.14
N GLY A 114 -18.98 16.37 15.22
CA GLY A 114 -18.99 15.58 16.45
C GLY A 114 -17.57 15.11 16.80
N ASN A 115 -16.97 15.75 17.80
CA ASN A 115 -15.56 15.67 18.13
C ASN A 115 -15.31 14.99 19.49
N LEU A 116 -14.06 14.61 19.74
CA LEU A 116 -13.55 14.15 21.03
C LEU A 116 -12.24 14.88 21.35
N ASP A 117 -11.79 14.83 22.60
CA ASP A 117 -10.56 15.49 23.02
C ASP A 117 -9.33 14.98 22.24
N TYR A 118 -8.46 15.88 21.81
CA TYR A 118 -7.15 15.51 21.25
C TYR A 118 -6.16 15.15 22.37
N THR A 119 -6.39 14.02 23.04
CA THR A 119 -5.70 13.63 24.28
C THR A 119 -4.18 13.58 24.12
N TYR A 120 -3.69 13.05 23.01
CA TYR A 120 -2.26 12.94 22.75
C TYR A 120 -1.61 14.33 22.67
N LYS A 121 -2.21 15.28 21.95
CA LYS A 121 -1.72 16.67 21.90
C LYS A 121 -1.83 17.36 23.26
N LYS A 122 -2.98 17.24 23.95
CA LYS A 122 -3.22 17.87 25.26
C LYS A 122 -2.28 17.37 26.35
N SER A 123 -1.79 16.14 26.22
CA SER A 123 -0.77 15.57 27.12
C SER A 123 0.67 15.99 26.81
N GLY A 124 0.90 16.78 25.74
CA GLY A 124 2.25 17.11 25.27
C GLY A 124 2.90 15.99 24.45
N TYR A 125 2.08 15.18 23.76
CA TYR A 125 2.51 14.02 22.96
C TYR A 125 3.17 12.91 23.79
N ASP A 126 2.76 12.75 25.05
CA ASP A 126 3.19 11.62 25.89
C ASP A 126 2.45 10.34 25.44
N PRO A 127 3.17 9.30 24.97
CA PRO A 127 2.57 8.10 24.37
C PRO A 127 1.69 7.31 25.34
N LYS A 128 1.83 7.49 26.66
CA LYS A 128 0.94 6.81 27.63
C LYS A 128 -0.51 7.28 27.56
N PHE A 129 -0.78 8.42 26.91
CA PHE A 129 -2.14 8.97 26.70
C PHE A 129 -2.66 8.75 25.27
N ARG A 130 -1.90 8.06 24.43
CA ARG A 130 -2.28 7.80 23.03
C ARG A 130 -3.59 7.01 22.99
N THR A 131 -4.61 7.60 22.38
CA THR A 131 -5.98 7.08 22.36
C THR A 131 -6.54 7.25 20.94
N GLY A 132 -6.29 6.27 20.06
CA GLY A 132 -6.57 6.37 18.63
C GLY A 132 -7.98 6.89 18.27
N HIS A 133 -9.02 6.35 18.92
CA HIS A 133 -10.41 6.78 18.69
C HIS A 133 -10.76 8.20 19.18
N TYR A 134 -9.98 8.78 20.10
CA TYR A 134 -10.14 10.18 20.55
C TYR A 134 -9.30 11.11 19.66
N ASP A 135 -8.03 10.73 19.50
CA ASP A 135 -7.04 11.53 18.79
C ASP A 135 -7.36 11.69 17.30
N GLY A 136 -7.99 10.70 16.66
CA GLY A 136 -8.44 10.80 15.27
C GLY A 136 -9.41 11.96 15.09
N LYS A 137 -10.45 12.00 15.92
CA LYS A 137 -11.42 13.10 15.98
C LYS A 137 -10.77 14.42 16.36
N GLY A 138 -9.98 14.45 17.43
CA GLY A 138 -9.32 15.67 17.88
C GLY A 138 -8.40 16.30 16.83
N ARG A 139 -7.66 15.46 16.09
CA ARG A 139 -6.76 15.90 15.00
C ARG A 139 -7.54 16.49 13.84
N ILE A 140 -8.63 15.84 13.40
CA ILE A 140 -9.45 16.40 12.31
C ILE A 140 -10.27 17.61 12.77
N GLY A 141 -10.67 17.66 14.03
CA GLY A 141 -11.34 18.83 14.62
C GLY A 141 -10.47 20.08 14.54
N GLU A 142 -9.20 20.00 14.95
CA GLU A 142 -8.28 21.13 14.79
C GLU A 142 -8.07 21.54 13.33
N TRP A 143 -8.00 20.55 12.42
CA TRP A 143 -7.91 20.84 10.99
C TRP A 143 -9.17 21.55 10.47
N ILE A 144 -10.38 21.14 10.90
CA ILE A 144 -11.64 21.81 10.54
C ILE A 144 -11.63 23.27 11.02
N LEU A 145 -11.21 23.51 12.27
CA LEU A 145 -11.11 24.87 12.80
C LEU A 145 -10.05 25.71 12.07
N GLU A 146 -8.96 25.09 11.61
CA GLU A 146 -7.97 25.75 10.77
C GLU A 146 -8.55 26.10 9.39
N GLN A 147 -9.24 25.16 8.73
CA GLN A 147 -9.91 25.41 7.45
C GLN A 147 -10.99 26.49 7.56
N ASN A 148 -11.67 26.56 8.72
CA ASN A 148 -12.67 27.58 9.00
C ASN A 148 -12.08 28.99 8.94
N LYS A 149 -10.82 29.22 9.34
CA LYS A 149 -10.19 30.55 9.26
C LYS A 149 -10.21 31.11 7.83
N ALA A 150 -9.98 30.24 6.84
CA ALA A 150 -9.97 30.61 5.43
C ALA A 150 -11.35 30.55 4.75
N ASN A 151 -12.31 29.81 5.31
CA ASN A 151 -13.63 29.58 4.70
C ASN A 151 -14.81 30.15 5.51
N SER A 152 -14.55 30.86 6.61
CA SER A 152 -15.59 31.34 7.54
C SER A 152 -16.63 32.28 6.90
N ASP A 153 -16.30 32.90 5.78
CA ASP A 153 -17.19 33.71 4.95
C ASP A 153 -18.12 32.86 4.06
N ARG A 154 -17.68 31.66 3.66
CA ARG A 154 -18.42 30.70 2.83
C ARG A 154 -19.27 29.74 3.67
N MET A 155 -18.67 29.18 4.72
CA MET A 155 -19.27 28.22 5.66
C MET A 155 -18.59 28.37 7.02
N GLY A 156 -19.36 28.73 8.04
CA GLY A 156 -18.87 28.71 9.42
C GLY A 156 -18.75 27.27 9.93
N ALA A 157 -17.82 27.01 10.84
CA ALA A 157 -17.67 25.68 11.43
C ALA A 157 -17.40 25.72 12.93
N ALA A 158 -17.92 24.71 13.65
CA ALA A 158 -17.73 24.52 15.09
C ALA A 158 -17.49 23.05 15.42
N LEU A 159 -16.83 22.78 16.54
CA LEU A 159 -16.67 21.43 17.06
C LEU A 159 -17.60 21.22 18.26
N PHE A 160 -18.18 20.03 18.33
CA PHE A 160 -18.97 19.58 19.47
C PHE A 160 -18.21 18.46 20.18
N THR A 161 -17.36 18.83 21.13
CA THR A 161 -16.45 17.92 21.82
C THR A 161 -17.09 17.35 23.08
N THR A 162 -17.26 16.03 23.12
CA THR A 162 -17.88 15.33 24.26
C THR A 162 -16.92 14.40 24.97
N GLY A 163 -17.16 14.13 26.26
CA GLY A 163 -16.56 12.99 26.95
C GLY A 163 -17.48 11.75 26.95
N PRO A 164 -17.17 10.71 27.73
CA PRO A 164 -17.99 9.50 27.80
C PRO A 164 -19.38 9.79 28.37
N TYR A 165 -20.42 9.14 27.83
CA TYR A 165 -21.79 9.36 28.33
C TYR A 165 -21.92 8.82 29.76
N ILE A 166 -22.45 9.61 30.69
CA ILE A 166 -22.65 9.16 32.08
C ILE A 166 -23.63 7.98 32.15
N GLU A 167 -24.55 7.88 31.19
CA GLU A 167 -25.49 6.78 31.03
C GLU A 167 -24.76 5.43 30.87
N MET A 168 -23.52 5.43 30.35
CA MET A 168 -22.72 4.21 30.25
C MET A 168 -22.38 3.61 31.62
N SER A 169 -22.34 4.41 32.69
CA SER A 169 -22.07 3.95 34.06
C SER A 169 -23.22 3.14 34.69
N ILE A 170 -24.39 3.10 34.04
CA ILE A 170 -25.58 2.36 34.47
C ILE A 170 -26.19 1.52 33.33
N SER A 171 -25.38 1.21 32.31
CA SER A 171 -25.80 0.47 31.12
C SER A 171 -24.99 -0.81 30.94
N LYS A 172 -25.58 -1.80 30.28
CA LYS A 172 -24.92 -3.07 29.95
C LYS A 172 -23.91 -2.91 28.81
N PHE A 173 -22.89 -3.77 28.79
CA PHE A 173 -21.90 -3.89 27.70
C PHE A 173 -21.08 -2.64 27.42
N THR A 174 -20.82 -1.83 28.43
CA THR A 174 -19.90 -0.68 28.37
C THR A 174 -18.65 -0.93 29.21
N ILE A 175 -17.58 -0.17 28.96
CA ILE A 175 -16.37 -0.19 29.80
C ILE A 175 -16.63 0.28 31.24
N PHE A 176 -17.75 0.99 31.49
CA PHE A 176 -18.15 1.50 32.80
C PHE A 176 -19.25 0.67 33.47
N THR A 177 -19.62 -0.49 32.91
CA THR A 177 -20.71 -1.34 33.43
C THR A 177 -20.44 -1.73 34.90
N PRO A 178 -21.37 -1.47 35.83
CA PRO A 178 -21.25 -1.94 37.20
C PRO A 178 -21.66 -3.41 37.34
N LYS A 179 -21.25 -4.03 38.44
CA LYS A 179 -21.75 -5.35 38.88
C LYS A 179 -22.36 -5.23 40.26
N VAL A 180 -23.47 -5.93 40.50
CA VAL A 180 -24.01 -6.10 41.85
C VAL A 180 -23.33 -7.32 42.47
N GLU A 181 -22.52 -7.08 43.49
CA GLU A 181 -21.74 -8.11 44.20
C GLU A 181 -22.20 -8.08 45.67
N ASP A 182 -22.76 -9.19 46.17
CA ASP A 182 -23.24 -9.30 47.55
C ASP A 182 -24.20 -8.17 47.98
N GLY A 183 -25.08 -7.73 47.06
CA GLY A 183 -26.01 -6.64 47.31
C GLY A 183 -25.39 -5.23 47.26
N ILE A 184 -24.16 -5.10 46.77
CA ILE A 184 -23.45 -3.82 46.64
C ILE A 184 -23.19 -3.53 45.15
N VAL A 185 -23.61 -2.36 44.65
CA VAL A 185 -23.22 -1.92 43.29
C VAL A 185 -21.74 -1.59 43.28
N THR A 186 -20.97 -2.26 42.44
CA THR A 186 -19.52 -2.12 42.37
C THR A 186 -19.08 -1.69 40.98
N TRP A 187 -18.36 -0.58 40.89
CA TRP A 187 -17.60 -0.18 39.71
C TRP A 187 -16.12 -0.52 39.90
N ARG A 188 -15.54 -1.30 38.98
CA ARG A 188 -14.13 -1.73 38.98
C ARG A 188 -13.39 -1.13 37.79
N ILE A 189 -12.72 0.01 37.99
CA ILE A 189 -12.19 0.83 36.89
C ILE A 189 -10.81 1.44 37.25
N PRO A 190 -9.83 1.44 36.32
CA PRO A 190 -8.48 1.97 36.54
C PRO A 190 -8.43 3.51 36.47
N LEU A 191 -8.96 4.21 37.47
CA LEU A 191 -8.98 5.68 37.51
C LEU A 191 -7.99 6.26 38.52
N GLY A 192 -7.51 5.48 39.49
CA GLY A 192 -6.77 6.04 40.62
C GLY A 192 -7.65 6.86 41.57
N ASN A 193 -7.12 7.14 42.75
CA ASN A 193 -7.85 7.87 43.79
C ASN A 193 -8.14 9.33 43.42
N ASP A 194 -7.26 9.97 42.64
CA ASP A 194 -7.39 11.38 42.22
C ASP A 194 -7.96 11.55 40.80
N GLY A 195 -8.24 10.45 40.09
CA GLY A 195 -8.76 10.51 38.72
C GLY A 195 -10.21 10.99 38.65
N GLY A 196 -10.63 11.44 37.47
CA GLY A 196 -12.00 11.84 37.22
C GLY A 196 -12.36 11.73 35.75
N VAL A 197 -13.46 11.04 35.46
CA VAL A 197 -13.98 10.92 34.09
C VAL A 197 -14.82 12.15 33.79
N VAL A 198 -14.53 12.80 32.66
CA VAL A 198 -15.27 13.97 32.20
C VAL A 198 -16.52 13.51 31.46
N HIS A 199 -17.55 13.15 32.22
CA HIS A 199 -18.77 12.65 31.62
C HIS A 199 -19.60 13.77 30.99
N VAL A 200 -20.36 13.43 29.95
CA VAL A 200 -21.47 14.25 29.43
C VAL A 200 -22.78 13.46 29.62
N SER A 201 -23.91 14.14 29.77
CA SER A 201 -25.23 13.49 29.65
C SER A 201 -25.76 13.63 28.23
N LEU A 202 -26.41 12.57 27.74
CA LEU A 202 -27.13 12.60 26.46
C LEU A 202 -28.25 13.65 26.46
N ASP A 203 -28.85 13.97 27.60
CA ASP A 203 -29.85 15.04 27.68
C ASP A 203 -29.23 16.43 27.56
N ASP A 204 -28.05 16.66 28.14
CA ASP A 204 -27.33 17.92 27.95
C ASP A 204 -26.86 18.08 26.48
N CYS A 205 -26.52 16.97 25.80
CA CYS A 205 -26.18 16.99 24.37
C CYS A 205 -27.32 17.52 23.49
N GLU A 206 -28.59 17.32 23.86
CA GLU A 206 -29.75 17.91 23.18
C GLU A 206 -29.62 19.44 23.16
N HIS A 207 -29.32 20.04 24.32
CA HIS A 207 -29.28 21.48 24.50
C HIS A 207 -28.06 22.11 23.81
N TYR A 208 -26.87 21.56 24.02
CA TYR A 208 -25.65 22.10 23.42
C TYR A 208 -25.60 21.91 21.91
N GLY A 209 -26.03 20.74 21.40
CA GLY A 209 -26.11 20.48 19.97
C GLY A 209 -27.06 21.46 19.27
N ARG A 210 -28.18 21.78 19.91
CA ARG A 210 -29.11 22.81 19.44
C ARG A 210 -28.51 24.22 19.51
N TRP A 211 -27.86 24.57 20.62
CA TRP A 211 -27.28 25.90 20.84
C TRP A 211 -26.27 26.29 19.75
N LEU A 212 -25.45 25.34 19.28
CA LEU A 212 -24.49 25.59 18.20
C LEU A 212 -25.15 26.11 16.91
N PHE A 213 -26.35 25.62 16.58
CA PHE A 213 -27.10 26.07 15.40
C PHE A 213 -28.01 27.29 15.68
N ASP A 214 -28.39 27.52 16.93
CA ASP A 214 -29.15 28.71 17.34
C ASP A 214 -28.28 29.96 17.40
N HIS A 215 -26.97 29.80 17.67
CA HIS A 215 -26.00 30.88 17.86
C HIS A 215 -24.74 30.73 16.98
N PRO A 216 -24.87 30.59 15.64
CA PRO A 216 -23.74 30.36 14.75
C PRO A 216 -22.69 31.49 14.82
N GLU A 217 -23.10 32.72 15.13
CA GLU A 217 -22.20 33.87 15.32
C GLU A 217 -21.27 33.73 16.52
N ARG A 218 -21.70 33.01 17.55
CA ARG A 218 -20.88 32.70 18.75
C ARG A 218 -20.16 31.37 18.60
N ALA A 219 -20.78 30.42 17.92
CA ALA A 219 -20.26 29.07 17.76
C ALA A 219 -19.20 28.96 16.65
N ASN A 220 -19.18 29.86 15.66
CA ASN A 220 -18.21 29.81 14.57
C ASN A 220 -16.76 29.92 15.09
N GLY A 221 -15.95 28.90 14.81
CA GLY A 221 -14.58 28.79 15.29
C GLY A 221 -14.43 28.26 16.72
N LEU A 222 -15.54 27.93 17.40
CA LEU A 222 -15.54 27.41 18.76
C LEU A 222 -15.35 25.88 18.77
N ASP A 223 -14.48 25.39 19.64
CA ASP A 223 -14.53 24.02 20.14
C ASP A 223 -15.37 24.00 21.43
N LEU A 224 -16.63 23.57 21.34
CA LEU A 224 -17.52 23.51 22.49
C LEU A 224 -17.32 22.19 23.24
N GLU A 225 -16.46 22.23 24.25
CA GLU A 225 -16.10 21.10 25.10
C GLU A 225 -17.09 20.92 26.25
N VAL A 226 -18.05 20.01 26.10
CA VAL A 226 -19.16 19.85 27.06
C VAL A 226 -18.90 18.76 28.09
N ALA A 227 -19.43 18.98 29.30
CA ALA A 227 -19.32 18.05 30.42
C ALA A 227 -20.34 18.35 31.52
N ILE A 228 -20.66 17.33 32.31
CA ILE A 228 -21.35 17.44 33.61
C ILE A 228 -20.36 17.95 34.66
N ASP A 229 -19.31 17.16 34.89
CA ASP A 229 -18.23 17.40 35.86
C ASP A 229 -17.05 16.43 35.60
N HIS A 230 -15.93 16.62 36.29
CA HIS A 230 -14.85 15.62 36.39
C HIS A 230 -15.18 14.64 37.53
N ILE A 231 -15.90 13.57 37.21
CA ILE A 231 -16.49 12.69 38.21
C ILE A 231 -15.48 11.63 38.67
N ASN A 232 -15.10 11.70 39.94
CA ASN A 232 -14.41 10.60 40.62
C ASN A 232 -15.43 9.50 40.96
N TYR A 233 -15.06 8.24 40.75
CA TYR A 233 -16.01 7.13 40.92
C TYR A 233 -16.33 6.83 42.39
N THR A 234 -15.52 7.30 43.33
CA THR A 234 -15.88 7.34 44.76
C THR A 234 -17.11 8.22 44.98
N ASP A 235 -17.16 9.38 44.33
CA ASP A 235 -18.28 10.30 44.45
C ASP A 235 -19.49 9.83 43.64
N LEU A 236 -19.27 9.15 42.51
CA LEU A 236 -20.31 8.44 41.77
C LEU A 236 -20.99 7.38 42.66
N ALA A 237 -20.21 6.53 43.34
CA ALA A 237 -20.76 5.50 44.21
C ALA A 237 -21.55 6.10 45.40
N LYS A 238 -21.00 7.11 46.07
CA LYS A 238 -21.71 7.84 47.14
C LYS A 238 -23.01 8.47 46.64
N ALA A 239 -23.00 9.05 45.44
CA ALA A 239 -24.18 9.63 44.84
C ALA A 239 -25.26 8.58 44.56
N PHE A 240 -24.88 7.41 44.04
CA PHE A 240 -25.80 6.30 43.82
C PHE A 240 -26.44 5.83 45.12
N GLU A 241 -25.63 5.59 46.16
CA GLU A 241 -26.10 5.15 47.47
C GLU A 241 -27.05 6.17 48.10
N LYS A 242 -26.71 7.47 48.01
CA LYS A 242 -27.56 8.54 48.52
C LYS A 242 -28.91 8.65 47.80
N VAL A 243 -28.96 8.38 46.49
CA VAL A 243 -30.20 8.49 45.70
C VAL A 243 -31.08 7.26 45.85
N THR A 244 -30.47 6.07 45.85
CA THR A 244 -31.22 4.80 45.85
C THR A 244 -31.47 4.25 47.25
N GLY A 245 -30.66 4.63 48.24
CA GLY A 245 -30.65 4.02 49.57
C GLY A 245 -29.94 2.67 49.63
N HIS A 246 -29.29 2.23 48.55
CA HIS A 246 -28.61 0.93 48.46
C HIS A 246 -27.09 1.08 48.42
N PRO A 247 -26.33 0.17 49.09
CA PRO A 247 -24.88 0.27 49.14
C PRO A 247 -24.22 0.27 47.76
N ALA A 248 -23.22 1.14 47.59
CA ALA A 248 -22.44 1.19 46.37
C ALA A 248 -20.98 1.52 46.64
N ARG A 249 -20.07 1.02 45.81
CA ARG A 249 -18.63 1.23 45.97
C ARG A 249 -17.91 1.37 44.63
N TYR A 250 -16.80 2.08 44.69
CA TYR A 250 -15.79 2.12 43.64
C TYR A 250 -14.56 1.34 44.12
N ILE A 251 -14.00 0.52 43.23
CA ILE A 251 -12.74 -0.16 43.43
C ILE A 251 -11.81 0.30 42.31
N ASP A 252 -10.71 0.96 42.69
CA ASP A 252 -9.63 1.24 41.76
C ASP A 252 -8.93 -0.07 41.40
N THR A 253 -9.13 -0.51 40.17
CA THR A 253 -8.58 -1.75 39.66
C THR A 253 -7.34 -1.40 38.85
N PRO A 254 -6.14 -1.91 39.19
CA PRO A 254 -4.94 -1.70 38.38
C PRO A 254 -5.19 -2.06 36.91
N LEU A 255 -4.57 -1.32 35.98
CA LEU A 255 -4.76 -1.54 34.54
C LEU A 255 -4.56 -3.00 34.15
N ASP A 256 -3.50 -3.65 34.64
CA ASP A 256 -3.21 -5.05 34.32
C ASP A 256 -4.28 -6.02 34.84
N GLU A 257 -4.89 -5.74 36.00
CA GLU A 257 -6.02 -6.51 36.53
C GLU A 257 -7.30 -6.24 35.75
N TYR A 258 -7.53 -4.99 35.34
CA TYR A 258 -8.70 -4.62 34.53
C TYR A 258 -8.69 -5.37 33.18
N TRP A 259 -7.51 -5.57 32.59
CA TRP A 259 -7.37 -6.32 31.34
C TRP A 259 -7.58 -7.84 31.50
N THR A 260 -7.49 -8.40 32.70
CA THR A 260 -7.70 -9.83 32.93
C THR A 260 -9.10 -10.15 33.44
N THR A 261 -9.70 -9.27 34.24
CA THR A 261 -10.96 -9.56 34.97
C THR A 261 -12.05 -8.49 34.81
N GLY A 262 -11.70 -7.34 34.23
CA GLY A 262 -12.60 -6.19 34.05
C GLY A 262 -13.59 -6.35 32.89
N ASN A 263 -14.39 -5.30 32.67
CA ASN A 263 -15.48 -5.28 31.66
C ASN A 263 -15.02 -5.50 30.21
N SER A 264 -13.71 -5.43 29.96
CA SER A 264 -13.11 -5.52 28.62
C SER A 264 -12.12 -6.67 28.45
N ALA A 265 -12.03 -7.59 29.42
CA ALA A 265 -11.06 -8.68 29.40
C ALA A 265 -11.15 -9.55 28.13
N ALA A 266 -12.36 -9.85 27.66
CA ALA A 266 -12.60 -10.64 26.46
C ALA A 266 -12.16 -9.95 25.15
N PHE A 267 -11.88 -8.65 25.17
CA PHE A 267 -11.62 -7.84 23.97
C PHE A 267 -10.20 -7.30 23.87
N VAL A 268 -9.31 -7.64 24.82
CA VAL A 268 -7.95 -7.09 24.95
C VAL A 268 -7.18 -7.04 23.62
N ASN A 269 -7.24 -8.11 22.84
CA ASN A 269 -6.53 -8.26 21.56
C ASN A 269 -7.38 -7.94 20.33
N SER A 270 -8.64 -7.55 20.50
CA SER A 270 -9.50 -7.15 19.38
C SER A 270 -9.06 -5.79 18.80
N PRO A 271 -9.31 -5.51 17.52
CA PRO A 271 -9.10 -4.16 16.96
C PRO A 271 -10.02 -3.13 17.62
N SER A 272 -9.49 -1.92 17.84
CA SER A 272 -10.28 -0.77 18.30
C SER A 272 -11.20 -0.19 17.22
N GLY A 273 -10.84 -0.32 15.93
CA GLY A 273 -11.63 0.03 14.75
C GLY A 273 -12.15 -1.22 14.03
N TYR A 274 -13.23 -1.82 14.53
CA TYR A 274 -13.55 -3.22 14.22
C TYR A 274 -14.01 -3.51 12.78
N ASN A 275 -14.39 -2.51 11.97
CA ASN A 275 -14.63 -2.70 10.53
C ASN A 275 -13.53 -2.17 9.61
N ALA A 276 -12.64 -1.29 10.10
CA ALA A 276 -11.52 -0.80 9.30
C ALA A 276 -10.43 -1.85 9.15
N ASP A 277 -10.14 -2.54 10.25
CA ASP A 277 -9.08 -3.52 10.32
C ASP A 277 -9.49 -4.65 11.29
N PRO A 278 -10.50 -5.46 10.90
CA PRO A 278 -11.06 -6.50 11.77
C PRO A 278 -10.03 -7.56 12.20
N LYS A 279 -8.88 -7.63 11.53
CA LYS A 279 -7.82 -8.62 11.76
C LYS A 279 -6.52 -8.02 12.33
N LEU A 280 -6.47 -6.72 12.63
CA LEU A 280 -5.24 -6.02 13.04
C LEU A 280 -4.07 -6.25 12.07
N GLN A 281 -4.34 -6.22 10.77
CA GLN A 281 -3.34 -6.40 9.71
C GLN A 281 -2.57 -5.12 9.42
N ASP A 282 -3.15 -3.95 9.72
CA ASP A 282 -2.49 -2.66 9.58
C ASP A 282 -1.66 -2.37 10.84
N PRO A 283 -0.32 -2.28 10.75
CA PRO A 283 0.53 -2.03 11.92
C PRO A 283 0.25 -0.68 12.63
N ALA A 284 -0.48 0.23 11.98
CA ALA A 284 -0.88 1.49 12.59
C ALA A 284 -2.21 1.39 13.38
N SER A 285 -2.92 0.26 13.30
CA SER A 285 -4.12 -0.01 14.08
C SER A 285 -3.78 -0.33 15.54
N MET A 286 -4.58 0.18 16.48
CA MET A 286 -4.42 -0.13 17.91
C MET A 286 -5.34 -1.29 18.31
N THR A 287 -4.83 -2.19 19.15
CA THR A 287 -5.68 -3.14 19.89
C THR A 287 -6.59 -2.39 20.85
N PHE A 288 -7.67 -3.02 21.28
CA PHE A 288 -8.59 -2.48 22.28
C PHE A 288 -7.85 -2.12 23.57
N ARG A 289 -6.95 -3.00 24.05
CA ARG A 289 -6.11 -2.72 25.23
C ARG A 289 -5.22 -1.50 25.03
N GLN A 290 -4.49 -1.40 23.91
CA GLN A 290 -3.62 -0.24 23.65
C GLN A 290 -4.42 1.06 23.65
N ASN A 291 -5.53 1.08 22.91
CA ASN A 291 -6.38 2.25 22.77
C ASN A 291 -7.01 2.67 24.11
N PHE A 292 -7.55 1.73 24.88
CA PHE A 292 -8.22 2.05 26.14
C PHE A 292 -7.26 2.20 27.33
N THR A 293 -6.00 1.76 27.23
CA THR A 293 -4.96 2.10 28.22
C THR A 293 -4.69 3.61 28.21
N GLY A 294 -4.53 4.21 27.01
CA GLY A 294 -4.41 5.66 26.87
C GLY A 294 -5.65 6.41 27.33
N PHE A 295 -6.83 5.86 27.03
CA PHE A 295 -8.11 6.40 27.49
C PHE A 295 -8.21 6.46 29.02
N PHE A 296 -7.93 5.35 29.71
CA PHE A 296 -8.00 5.34 31.18
C PHE A 296 -6.93 6.22 31.81
N ASN A 297 -5.72 6.26 31.24
CA ASN A 297 -4.71 7.22 31.67
C ASN A 297 -5.21 8.67 31.53
N THR A 298 -5.88 9.01 30.43
CA THR A 298 -6.44 10.36 30.24
C THR A 298 -7.32 10.75 31.43
N TRP A 299 -8.25 9.90 31.86
CA TRP A 299 -9.14 10.20 32.99
C TRP A 299 -8.45 10.12 34.35
N LYS A 300 -7.52 9.19 34.52
CA LYS A 300 -6.69 9.07 35.73
C LYS A 300 -5.90 10.35 36.02
N TYR A 301 -5.48 11.06 34.99
CA TYR A 301 -4.72 12.32 35.11
C TYR A 301 -5.55 13.56 34.72
N SER A 302 -6.87 13.53 34.86
CA SER A 302 -7.74 14.69 34.59
C SER A 302 -8.61 15.13 35.79
N GLY A 303 -8.54 14.47 36.94
CA GLY A 303 -9.48 14.72 38.04
C GLY A 303 -9.52 16.16 38.53
N ARG A 304 -10.72 16.58 39.00
CA ARG A 304 -10.98 17.93 39.55
C ARG A 304 -10.67 19.09 38.58
N ASN A 305 -10.85 18.89 37.28
CA ASN A 305 -10.54 19.87 36.24
C ASN A 305 -9.04 20.27 36.22
N GLN A 306 -8.17 19.36 36.64
CA GLN A 306 -6.72 19.51 36.67
C GLN A 306 -6.07 18.43 35.83
N GLY A 307 -4.96 18.76 35.17
CA GLY A 307 -4.21 17.79 34.36
C GLY A 307 -4.53 17.88 32.86
N VAL A 308 -4.66 16.72 32.21
CA VAL A 308 -4.67 16.57 30.74
C VAL A 308 -5.92 17.15 30.11
N ILE A 309 -7.11 16.80 30.64
CA ILE A 309 -8.38 17.33 30.17
C ILE A 309 -8.86 18.40 31.14
N ARG A 310 -9.32 19.52 30.57
CA ARG A 310 -9.92 20.64 31.29
C ARG A 310 -11.18 21.09 30.57
N ARG A 311 -12.07 21.75 31.30
CA ARG A 311 -13.34 22.28 30.82
C ARG A 311 -13.59 23.68 31.36
N ASP A 312 -14.20 24.53 30.54
CA ASP A 312 -14.72 25.82 30.95
C ASP A 312 -16.16 25.67 31.45
N TYR A 313 -16.31 25.27 32.72
CA TYR A 313 -17.64 25.12 33.33
C TYR A 313 -18.42 26.43 33.41
N LYS A 314 -17.75 27.58 33.44
CA LYS A 314 -18.41 28.88 33.47
C LYS A 314 -19.13 29.14 32.15
N LEU A 315 -18.47 28.85 31.02
CA LEU A 315 -19.09 28.91 29.70
C LEU A 315 -20.27 27.92 29.59
N LEU A 316 -20.10 26.69 30.09
CA LEU A 316 -21.17 25.70 30.08
C LEU A 316 -22.38 26.14 30.93
N ASP A 317 -22.15 26.72 32.11
CA ASP A 317 -23.20 27.29 32.96
C ASP A 317 -23.88 28.51 32.32
N GLU A 318 -23.16 29.29 31.52
CA GLU A 318 -23.74 30.39 30.75
C GLU A 318 -24.66 29.87 29.63
N ILE A 319 -24.20 28.89 28.85
CA ILE A 319 -24.93 28.31 27.72
C ILE A 319 -26.14 27.50 28.18
N HIS A 320 -25.95 26.70 29.23
CA HIS A 320 -26.99 25.85 29.81
C HIS A 320 -27.03 25.99 31.34
N PRO A 321 -27.71 27.04 31.86
CA PRO A 321 -27.79 27.29 33.30
C PRO A 321 -28.41 26.16 34.14
N ASN A 322 -29.18 25.28 33.49
CA ASN A 322 -29.87 24.15 34.09
C ASN A 322 -29.21 22.80 33.77
N ARG A 323 -27.98 22.80 33.23
CA ARG A 323 -27.24 21.58 32.91
C ARG A 323 -27.11 20.68 34.12
N ILE A 324 -26.86 19.40 33.87
CA ILE A 324 -26.52 18.47 34.93
C ILE A 324 -25.11 18.83 35.42
N ARG A 325 -24.94 18.96 36.75
CA ARG A 325 -23.67 19.40 37.36
C ARG A 325 -23.00 18.35 38.24
N SER A 326 -23.66 17.22 38.49
CA SER A 326 -23.10 16.17 39.36
C SER A 326 -23.69 14.80 39.05
N ALA A 327 -22.98 13.75 39.48
CA ALA A 327 -23.47 12.37 39.45
C ALA A 327 -24.79 12.22 40.24
N GLU A 328 -24.93 12.91 41.38
CA GLU A 328 -26.17 12.87 42.17
C GLU A 328 -27.36 13.43 41.40
N GLN A 329 -27.20 14.57 40.74
CA GLN A 329 -28.27 15.16 39.94
C GLN A 329 -28.66 14.22 38.79
N PHE A 330 -27.68 13.63 38.11
CA PHE A 330 -27.93 12.62 37.07
C PHE A 330 -28.73 11.43 37.62
N PHE A 331 -28.30 10.81 38.72
CA PHE A 331 -29.01 9.65 39.28
C PHE A 331 -30.41 10.00 39.78
N ARG A 332 -30.64 11.20 40.32
CA ARG A 332 -32.00 11.65 40.68
C ARG A 332 -32.92 11.74 39.46
N ILE A 333 -32.39 12.21 38.32
CA ILE A 333 -33.13 12.26 37.06
C ILE A 333 -33.45 10.85 36.57
N GLU A 334 -32.48 9.95 36.57
CA GLU A 334 -32.67 8.56 36.12
C GLU A 334 -33.61 7.75 37.03
N GLU A 335 -33.53 7.95 38.34
CA GLU A 335 -34.44 7.39 39.34
C GLU A 335 -35.88 7.83 39.06
N ALA A 336 -36.11 9.14 38.91
CA ALA A 336 -37.42 9.68 38.61
C ALA A 336 -37.95 9.20 37.25
N ARG A 337 -37.08 9.13 36.23
CA ARG A 337 -37.40 8.65 34.88
C ARG A 337 -37.83 7.19 34.88
N GLY A 338 -37.08 6.32 35.57
CA GLY A 338 -37.43 4.90 35.70
C GLY A 338 -38.81 4.71 36.32
N ARG A 339 -39.08 5.41 37.43
CA ARG A 339 -40.39 5.37 38.11
C ARG A 339 -41.52 5.88 37.23
N ALA A 340 -41.32 7.02 36.56
CA ALA A 340 -42.34 7.61 35.68
C ALA A 340 -42.68 6.72 34.48
N GLN A 341 -41.71 5.95 33.97
CA GLN A 341 -41.90 5.02 32.85
C GLN A 341 -42.35 3.62 33.28
N GLY A 342 -42.56 3.38 34.58
CA GLY A 342 -42.93 2.07 35.11
C GLY A 342 -41.80 1.03 35.03
N LEU A 343 -40.55 1.46 34.89
CA LEU A 343 -39.36 0.59 34.78
C LEU A 343 -38.72 0.26 36.14
N GLY A 344 -39.32 0.69 37.25
CA GLY A 344 -38.74 0.60 38.60
C GLY A 344 -37.76 1.73 38.93
N GLY A 345 -37.18 1.67 40.13
CA GLY A 345 -36.11 2.57 40.54
C GLY A 345 -34.78 2.24 39.86
N LEU A 346 -33.78 3.09 40.07
CA LEU A 346 -32.43 2.90 39.56
C LEU A 346 -31.79 1.63 40.12
N TRP A 347 -32.07 1.28 41.38
CA TRP A 347 -31.65 0.00 41.96
C TRP A 347 -32.22 -1.22 41.22
N ASP A 348 -33.51 -1.18 40.85
CA ASP A 348 -34.13 -2.29 40.11
C ASP A 348 -33.50 -2.43 38.72
N ARG A 349 -33.20 -1.29 38.08
CA ARG A 349 -32.61 -1.24 36.74
C ARG A 349 -31.13 -1.66 36.68
N ILE A 350 -30.39 -1.56 37.79
CA ILE A 350 -28.95 -1.89 37.82
C ILE A 350 -28.69 -3.40 37.95
N GLN A 351 -29.73 -4.19 38.23
CA GLN A 351 -29.61 -5.65 38.31
C GLN A 351 -29.23 -6.24 36.94
N ALA A 352 -28.49 -7.34 36.94
CA ALA A 352 -27.85 -7.91 35.74
C ALA A 352 -28.85 -8.27 34.62
N GLU A 353 -30.05 -8.69 35.03
CA GLU A 353 -31.20 -9.03 34.21
C GLU A 353 -31.94 -7.80 33.64
N ASN A 354 -31.85 -6.65 34.32
CA ASN A 354 -32.61 -5.44 34.00
C ASN A 354 -31.76 -4.37 33.30
N LEU A 355 -30.43 -4.48 33.36
CA LEU A 355 -29.50 -3.58 32.68
C LEU A 355 -29.72 -3.60 31.17
N LYS A 356 -30.01 -2.42 30.60
CA LYS A 356 -30.22 -2.23 29.17
C LYS A 356 -28.96 -1.73 28.47
N PRO A 357 -28.72 -2.09 27.20
CA PRO A 357 -27.68 -1.47 26.39
C PRO A 357 -28.05 -0.03 26.01
N ILE A 358 -27.05 0.82 25.84
CA ILE A 358 -27.20 2.21 25.37
C ILE A 358 -26.48 2.47 24.03
N LEU A 359 -25.35 1.79 23.81
CA LEU A 359 -24.55 1.95 22.61
C LEU A 359 -25.15 1.13 21.45
N LYS A 360 -25.16 1.72 20.26
CA LYS A 360 -25.65 1.09 19.03
C LYS A 360 -24.97 -0.26 18.75
N LEU A 361 -23.69 -0.38 19.10
CA LEU A 361 -22.90 -1.62 18.99
C LEU A 361 -23.57 -2.85 19.63
N ALA A 362 -24.27 -2.64 20.75
CA ALA A 362 -24.93 -3.70 21.49
C ALA A 362 -26.27 -4.13 20.86
N GLU A 363 -26.87 -3.29 20.02
CA GLU A 363 -28.09 -3.59 19.25
C GLU A 363 -27.75 -4.19 17.88
N ASP A 364 -26.69 -3.72 17.23
CA ASP A 364 -26.28 -4.16 15.88
C ASP A 364 -25.36 -5.41 15.89
N ARG A 365 -24.99 -5.97 17.05
CA ARG A 365 -24.04 -7.11 17.22
C ARG A 365 -22.73 -6.97 16.41
N ARG A 366 -22.21 -5.75 16.25
CA ARG A 366 -21.06 -5.41 15.37
C ARG A 366 -21.24 -5.71 13.87
N ARG A 367 -22.46 -5.98 13.39
CA ARG A 367 -22.72 -6.12 11.95
C ARG A 367 -22.75 -4.73 11.32
N ALA A 368 -21.80 -4.43 10.44
CA ALA A 368 -21.90 -3.30 9.54
C ALA A 368 -21.85 -3.82 8.10
N ASN A 369 -22.96 -3.69 7.38
CA ASN A 369 -22.92 -3.66 5.92
C ASN A 369 -22.20 -2.37 5.51
N THR A 370 -20.93 -2.48 5.12
CA THR A 370 -20.23 -1.44 4.36
C THR A 370 -19.23 -2.10 3.40
N PRO A 371 -19.06 -1.60 2.16
CA PRO A 371 -18.29 -2.26 1.11
C PRO A 371 -16.79 -2.22 1.43
N SER A 372 -16.10 -3.31 1.10
CA SER A 372 -14.67 -3.51 1.28
C SER A 372 -13.84 -2.40 0.60
N ILE A 373 -13.06 -1.67 1.39
CA ILE A 373 -11.86 -0.96 0.91
C ILE A 373 -10.66 -1.80 1.36
N THR A 374 -10.01 -2.47 0.42
CA THR A 374 -8.85 -3.33 0.64
C THR A 374 -7.57 -2.51 0.65
N PRO A 375 -6.62 -2.82 1.56
CA PRO A 375 -5.23 -3.00 1.12
C PRO A 375 -4.66 -4.38 1.50
N CYS A 376 -3.70 -4.80 0.69
CA CYS A 376 -3.10 -6.13 0.58
C CYS A 376 -2.33 -6.64 1.83
N SER A 377 -2.47 -7.94 2.07
CA SER A 377 -1.47 -8.93 2.56
C SER A 377 -0.82 -8.76 3.94
N GLN A 378 -1.09 -9.67 4.88
CA GLN A 378 -0.33 -10.90 5.19
C GLN A 378 -0.90 -11.59 6.45
N GLY A 379 -0.69 -12.90 6.58
CA GLY A 379 -1.42 -13.80 7.48
C GLY A 379 -0.74 -14.18 8.81
N GLY A 380 -1.53 -14.90 9.63
CA GLY A 380 -1.15 -15.66 10.84
C GLY A 380 -0.92 -14.79 12.09
N THR A 381 -1.41 -15.10 13.29
CA THR A 381 -1.51 -16.44 13.93
C THR A 381 -2.40 -16.35 15.18
N ARG A 382 -3.22 -17.39 15.42
CA ARG A 382 -3.99 -17.63 16.66
C ARG A 382 -3.05 -17.94 17.84
N VAL A 383 -3.32 -17.42 19.05
CA VAL A 383 -2.90 -18.04 20.32
C VAL A 383 -3.98 -17.93 21.40
N PHE A 384 -4.55 -19.09 21.71
CA PHE A 384 -4.99 -19.66 23.01
C PHE A 384 -5.32 -18.78 24.22
N THR A 385 -6.48 -19.06 24.85
CA THR A 385 -6.54 -19.65 26.21
C THR A 385 -7.98 -20.03 26.60
N GLU A 386 -8.25 -21.34 26.74
CA GLU A 386 -9.21 -21.86 27.74
C GLU A 386 -8.60 -23.13 28.33
N VAL A 387 -8.27 -23.08 29.63
CA VAL A 387 -8.12 -24.25 30.51
C VAL A 387 -8.77 -23.86 31.84
N PHE A 388 -9.56 -24.80 32.38
CA PHE A 388 -10.36 -24.77 33.62
C PHE A 388 -11.79 -24.23 33.51
N PHE A 389 -12.72 -25.10 33.12
CA PHE A 389 -13.69 -25.72 34.04
C PHE A 389 -14.20 -27.03 33.40
N HIS A 390 -14.11 -28.15 34.12
CA HIS A 390 -14.63 -29.45 33.68
C HIS A 390 -15.66 -29.96 34.69
N GLN A 391 -16.68 -30.63 34.16
CA GLN A 391 -17.68 -31.49 34.83
C GLN A 391 -18.82 -30.84 35.62
N ARG A 392 -19.86 -30.44 34.88
CA ARG A 392 -21.24 -30.96 35.00
C ARG A 392 -22.12 -30.13 34.07
N PHE A 393 -22.58 -30.72 32.96
CA PHE A 393 -23.87 -30.52 32.30
C PHE A 393 -23.78 -31.16 30.90
N ILE A 394 -24.12 -32.45 30.84
CA ILE A 394 -24.57 -33.10 29.61
C ILE A 394 -26.08 -32.81 29.54
N SER A 395 -26.47 -31.75 28.83
CA SER A 395 -27.76 -31.54 28.13
C SER A 395 -27.88 -30.07 27.69
N ASP A 396 -28.14 -29.88 26.38
CA ASP A 396 -28.64 -28.68 25.67
C ASP A 396 -27.70 -27.46 25.53
N SER A 397 -26.74 -27.38 24.58
CA SER A 397 -26.79 -27.27 23.10
C SER A 397 -26.66 -25.84 22.54
N TYR A 398 -25.42 -25.37 22.33
CA TYR A 398 -25.03 -24.62 21.12
C TYR A 398 -23.58 -24.94 20.77
N ASN A 399 -23.42 -25.94 19.92
CA ASN A 399 -22.19 -26.58 19.52
C ASN A 399 -21.71 -25.96 18.19
N GLY A 400 -21.33 -24.68 18.15
CA GLY A 400 -20.77 -24.05 16.94
C GLY A 400 -21.71 -23.81 15.75
N TYR A 401 -22.87 -24.48 15.67
CA TYR A 401 -23.92 -24.20 14.67
C TYR A 401 -24.64 -22.87 14.94
N ASP A 402 -25.14 -22.24 13.87
CA ASP A 402 -26.00 -21.08 13.98
C ASP A 402 -27.29 -21.41 14.77
N PRO A 403 -27.68 -20.54 15.72
CA PRO A 403 -28.77 -20.87 16.62
C PRO A 403 -30.14 -21.09 16.00
N GLU A 404 -30.48 -20.32 14.97
CA GLU A 404 -31.79 -20.35 14.33
C GLU A 404 -31.87 -21.51 13.32
N TRP A 405 -30.78 -21.77 12.60
CA TRP A 405 -30.67 -22.95 11.75
C TRP A 405 -30.70 -24.25 12.56
N TYR A 406 -29.94 -24.32 13.66
CA TYR A 406 -29.89 -25.53 14.51
C TYR A 406 -31.24 -25.84 15.15
N LYS A 407 -32.07 -24.84 15.43
CA LYS A 407 -33.44 -25.06 15.94
C LYS A 407 -34.31 -25.84 14.94
N LEU A 408 -34.07 -25.65 13.64
CA LEU A 408 -34.82 -26.30 12.56
C LEU A 408 -34.19 -27.66 12.18
N ALA A 409 -32.87 -27.72 12.04
CA ALA A 409 -32.13 -28.93 11.62
C ALA A 409 -31.77 -29.88 12.77
N GLY A 410 -31.81 -29.42 14.03
CA GLY A 410 -31.34 -30.13 15.21
C GLY A 410 -31.89 -31.55 15.38
N PRO A 411 -33.21 -31.79 15.22
CA PRO A 411 -33.76 -33.15 15.29
C PRO A 411 -33.18 -34.10 14.24
N ILE A 412 -32.95 -33.62 13.01
CA ILE A 412 -32.37 -34.40 11.91
C ILE A 412 -30.91 -34.72 12.23
N LEU A 413 -30.13 -33.71 12.65
CA LEU A 413 -28.72 -33.89 13.01
C LEU A 413 -28.52 -34.87 14.18
N GLN A 414 -29.38 -34.82 15.20
CA GLN A 414 -29.32 -35.74 16.32
C GLN A 414 -29.67 -37.18 15.92
N ALA A 415 -30.59 -37.36 14.97
CA ALA A 415 -30.90 -38.67 14.41
C ALA A 415 -29.73 -39.21 13.58
N SER A 416 -29.14 -38.39 12.70
CA SER A 416 -27.98 -38.75 11.87
C SER A 416 -26.73 -39.04 12.69
N ALA A 417 -26.47 -38.29 13.77
CA ALA A 417 -25.31 -38.50 14.65
C ALA A 417 -25.39 -39.83 15.45
N ARG A 418 -26.58 -40.44 15.57
CA ARG A 418 -26.79 -41.74 16.20
C ARG A 418 -26.68 -42.92 15.23
N ALA A 419 -26.65 -42.65 13.92
CA ALA A 419 -26.48 -43.68 12.91
C ALA A 419 -25.00 -44.12 12.82
N ILE A 420 -24.78 -45.43 12.72
CA ILE A 420 -23.45 -46.00 12.51
C ILE A 420 -22.95 -45.54 11.14
N GLN A 421 -21.79 -44.88 11.10
CA GLN A 421 -21.19 -44.43 9.84
C GLN A 421 -20.64 -45.63 9.07
N PRO A 422 -20.90 -45.76 7.76
CA PRO A 422 -20.38 -46.86 6.96
C PRO A 422 -18.84 -46.82 6.89
N PRO A 423 -18.15 -47.97 6.90
CA PRO A 423 -16.70 -48.00 6.81
C PRO A 423 -16.21 -47.40 5.49
N VAL A 424 -14.96 -46.93 5.47
CA VAL A 424 -14.32 -46.42 4.23
C VAL A 424 -14.35 -47.50 3.16
N GLY A 425 -14.75 -47.13 1.94
CA GLY A 425 -14.85 -48.03 0.79
C GLY A 425 -16.24 -48.65 0.59
N ASP A 426 -17.14 -48.55 1.56
CA ASP A 426 -18.51 -49.09 1.44
C ASP A 426 -19.41 -48.11 0.66
N VAL A 427 -19.43 -48.28 -0.67
CA VAL A 427 -20.26 -47.47 -1.59
C VAL A 427 -21.73 -47.89 -1.51
N GLU A 428 -22.00 -49.19 -1.37
CA GLU A 428 -23.37 -49.72 -1.39
C GLU A 428 -24.17 -49.27 -0.17
N GLU A 429 -23.58 -49.29 1.03
CA GLU A 429 -24.23 -48.78 2.23
C GLU A 429 -24.46 -47.26 2.17
N ARG A 430 -23.55 -46.51 1.54
CA ARG A 430 -23.75 -45.06 1.29
C ARG A 430 -24.87 -44.80 0.29
N ARG A 431 -25.01 -45.63 -0.75
CA ARG A 431 -26.15 -45.60 -1.69
C ARG A 431 -27.46 -45.91 -0.99
N TYR A 432 -27.47 -46.93 -0.14
CA TYR A 432 -28.62 -47.29 0.67
C TYR A 432 -29.04 -46.15 1.61
N ASN A 433 -28.08 -45.54 2.31
CA ASN A 433 -28.33 -44.44 3.23
C ASN A 433 -28.85 -43.18 2.52
N LEU A 434 -28.29 -42.79 1.38
CA LEU A 434 -28.84 -41.66 0.63
C LEU A 434 -30.29 -41.94 0.19
N LYS A 435 -30.56 -43.13 -0.36
CA LYS A 435 -31.88 -43.48 -0.89
C LYS A 435 -32.96 -43.52 0.20
N ASN A 436 -32.65 -44.08 1.37
CA ASN A 436 -33.67 -44.38 2.39
C ASN A 436 -33.71 -43.38 3.54
N VAL A 437 -32.64 -42.61 3.77
CA VAL A 437 -32.54 -41.68 4.91
C VAL A 437 -32.53 -40.23 4.46
N ILE A 438 -31.77 -39.90 3.41
CA ILE A 438 -31.57 -38.51 2.96
C ILE A 438 -32.56 -38.09 1.85
N ALA A 439 -32.82 -38.94 0.85
CA ALA A 439 -33.75 -38.66 -0.24
C ALA A 439 -35.18 -38.29 0.23
N PRO A 440 -35.74 -38.93 1.28
CA PRO A 440 -37.03 -38.51 1.85
C PRO A 440 -37.01 -37.13 2.52
N LEU A 441 -35.85 -36.59 2.91
CA LEU A 441 -35.76 -35.21 3.43
C LEU A 441 -35.94 -34.19 2.31
N PHE A 442 -35.48 -34.48 1.09
CA PHE A 442 -35.68 -33.63 -0.09
C PHE A 442 -37.16 -33.57 -0.55
N THR A 443 -37.96 -34.61 -0.30
CA THR A 443 -39.37 -34.68 -0.74
C THR A 443 -40.34 -33.86 0.11
N HIS A 444 -39.88 -33.28 1.23
CA HIS A 444 -40.69 -32.38 2.07
C HIS A 444 -40.77 -30.94 1.51
N LEU A 445 -40.04 -30.63 0.44
CA LEU A 445 -40.17 -29.39 -0.31
C LEU A 445 -41.38 -29.48 -1.26
N PRO A 446 -42.41 -28.61 -1.12
CA PRO A 446 -43.54 -28.62 -2.05
C PRO A 446 -43.05 -28.26 -3.46
N ALA A 447 -43.16 -29.21 -4.39
CA ALA A 447 -42.79 -28.97 -5.78
C ALA A 447 -43.73 -27.92 -6.41
N PRO A 448 -43.20 -26.84 -6.99
CA PRO A 448 -44.02 -25.83 -7.67
C PRO A 448 -44.81 -26.46 -8.81
N ALA A 449 -46.13 -26.19 -8.86
CA ALA A 449 -47.01 -26.73 -9.90
C ALA A 449 -46.82 -26.03 -11.27
N ASP A 450 -46.03 -24.96 -11.33
CA ASP A 450 -45.79 -24.15 -12.54
C ASP A 450 -44.52 -24.56 -13.31
N VAL A 451 -43.92 -25.72 -13.01
CA VAL A 451 -42.73 -26.25 -13.67
C VAL A 451 -43.01 -27.59 -14.34
N GLU A 452 -42.80 -27.64 -15.65
CA GLU A 452 -42.87 -28.85 -16.49
C GLU A 452 -41.53 -29.59 -16.49
N THR A 453 -41.60 -30.91 -16.68
CA THR A 453 -40.42 -31.80 -16.69
C THR A 453 -40.45 -32.69 -17.94
N GLU A 454 -39.34 -32.73 -18.67
CA GLU A 454 -39.18 -33.51 -19.90
C GLU A 454 -37.89 -34.34 -19.82
N ARG A 455 -37.96 -35.64 -20.13
CA ARG A 455 -36.80 -36.56 -20.12
C ARG A 455 -36.32 -36.81 -21.53
N ILE A 456 -35.03 -36.62 -21.75
CA ILE A 456 -34.41 -36.64 -23.08
C ILE A 456 -33.22 -37.57 -23.05
N LYS A 457 -33.18 -38.55 -23.96
CA LYS A 457 -32.04 -39.43 -24.12
C LYS A 457 -31.02 -38.81 -25.06
N ILE A 458 -29.76 -38.84 -24.65
CA ILE A 458 -28.63 -38.36 -25.45
C ILE A 458 -27.53 -39.41 -25.51
N THR A 459 -26.67 -39.28 -26.50
CA THR A 459 -25.48 -40.13 -26.64
C THR A 459 -24.27 -39.44 -25.98
N SER A 460 -23.64 -40.13 -25.04
CA SER A 460 -22.41 -39.68 -24.39
C SER A 460 -21.17 -39.87 -25.29
N TYR A 461 -20.02 -39.38 -24.86
CA TYR A 461 -18.75 -39.39 -25.60
C TYR A 461 -18.27 -40.78 -26.03
N ASP A 462 -18.67 -41.83 -25.29
CA ASP A 462 -18.32 -43.23 -25.53
C ASP A 462 -19.42 -44.02 -26.27
N GLY A 463 -20.50 -43.36 -26.69
CA GLY A 463 -21.63 -43.98 -27.38
C GLY A 463 -22.72 -44.53 -26.45
N ALA A 464 -22.55 -44.45 -25.12
CA ALA A 464 -23.60 -44.86 -24.19
C ALA A 464 -24.79 -43.88 -24.22
N GLU A 465 -26.01 -44.40 -24.02
CA GLU A 465 -27.17 -43.55 -23.80
C GLU A 465 -27.23 -43.07 -22.34
N ILE A 466 -27.32 -41.76 -22.14
CA ILE A 466 -27.56 -41.12 -20.84
C ILE A 466 -28.79 -40.21 -20.93
N GLU A 467 -29.36 -39.83 -19.79
CA GLU A 467 -30.57 -39.00 -19.74
C GLU A 467 -30.25 -37.57 -19.31
N ILE A 468 -30.94 -36.61 -19.93
CA ILE A 468 -31.06 -35.23 -19.47
C ILE A 468 -32.51 -34.97 -19.12
N VAL A 469 -32.73 -34.44 -17.92
CA VAL A 469 -34.06 -34.00 -17.49
C VAL A 469 -34.12 -32.48 -17.58
N ARG A 470 -34.99 -31.99 -18.46
CA ARG A 470 -35.28 -30.57 -18.62
C ARG A 470 -36.36 -30.15 -17.65
N PHE A 471 -36.12 -29.06 -16.93
CA PHE A 471 -37.08 -28.36 -16.09
C PHE A 471 -37.33 -26.97 -16.66
N SER A 472 -38.59 -26.65 -16.95
CA SER A 472 -38.96 -25.37 -17.54
C SER A 472 -40.26 -24.84 -16.95
N LYS A 473 -40.34 -23.52 -16.76
CA LYS A 473 -41.55 -22.87 -16.28
C LYS A 473 -42.61 -22.83 -17.38
N VAL A 474 -43.88 -23.11 -17.05
CA VAL A 474 -44.99 -23.03 -18.01
C VAL A 474 -45.04 -21.62 -18.61
N GLY A 475 -44.98 -21.51 -19.94
CA GLY A 475 -44.99 -20.23 -20.64
C GLY A 475 -43.69 -19.42 -20.53
N ALA A 476 -42.56 -20.06 -20.18
CA ALA A 476 -41.26 -19.40 -20.15
C ALA A 476 -40.90 -18.77 -21.50
N ALA A 477 -40.40 -17.53 -21.47
CA ALA A 477 -39.87 -16.87 -22.65
C ALA A 477 -38.51 -17.48 -23.05
N PRO A 478 -38.15 -17.46 -24.36
CA PRO A 478 -36.81 -17.80 -24.80
C PRO A 478 -35.72 -17.00 -24.06
N GLY A 479 -34.60 -17.63 -23.69
CA GLY A 479 -33.60 -16.99 -22.83
C GLY A 479 -32.42 -17.86 -22.43
N SER A 480 -32.08 -17.86 -21.13
CA SER A 480 -30.92 -18.58 -20.58
C SER A 480 -31.24 -20.00 -20.19
N ALA A 481 -30.21 -20.84 -20.16
CA ALA A 481 -30.28 -22.18 -19.58
C ALA A 481 -29.10 -22.45 -18.65
N ILE A 482 -29.31 -23.37 -17.70
CA ILE A 482 -28.28 -23.93 -16.85
C ILE A 482 -28.17 -25.41 -17.14
N LEU A 483 -26.97 -25.88 -17.46
CA LEU A 483 -26.63 -27.28 -17.33
C LEU A 483 -26.41 -27.58 -15.85
N HIS A 484 -27.28 -28.40 -15.27
CA HIS A 484 -27.24 -28.74 -13.86
C HIS A 484 -26.64 -30.14 -13.65
N ILE A 485 -25.80 -30.28 -12.63
CA ILE A 485 -25.14 -31.53 -12.28
C ILE A 485 -25.37 -31.78 -10.79
N HIS A 486 -26.02 -32.90 -10.46
CA HIS A 486 -26.42 -33.18 -9.09
C HIS A 486 -25.24 -33.61 -8.21
N GLY A 487 -25.38 -33.43 -6.89
CA GLY A 487 -24.39 -33.88 -5.90
C GLY A 487 -24.42 -35.39 -5.60
N GLY A 488 -23.60 -35.81 -4.65
CA GLY A 488 -23.56 -37.19 -4.12
C GLY A 488 -22.20 -37.89 -4.20
N GLY A 489 -21.09 -37.16 -4.06
CA GLY A 489 -19.73 -37.73 -4.01
C GLY A 489 -19.29 -38.47 -5.28
N MET A 490 -19.98 -38.25 -6.42
CA MET A 490 -19.90 -39.04 -7.66
C MET A 490 -20.22 -40.54 -7.55
N ILE A 491 -20.65 -41.01 -6.38
CA ILE A 491 -20.93 -42.42 -6.08
C ILE A 491 -22.41 -42.71 -5.80
N VAL A 492 -23.19 -41.65 -5.59
CA VAL A 492 -24.62 -41.70 -5.27
C VAL A 492 -25.32 -40.44 -5.82
N GLY A 493 -26.65 -40.43 -5.82
CA GLY A 493 -27.49 -39.31 -6.30
C GLY A 493 -28.19 -39.65 -7.60
N THR A 494 -29.32 -39.01 -7.84
CA THR A 494 -30.06 -39.04 -9.12
C THR A 494 -30.68 -37.68 -9.40
N VAL A 495 -31.03 -37.39 -10.65
CA VAL A 495 -31.71 -36.12 -10.98
C VAL A 495 -33.05 -36.01 -10.25
N ASP A 496 -33.77 -37.12 -10.07
CA ASP A 496 -35.05 -37.13 -9.36
C ASP A 496 -34.92 -36.70 -7.89
N ALA A 497 -33.87 -37.15 -7.20
CA ALA A 497 -33.63 -36.80 -5.80
C ALA A 497 -33.37 -35.31 -5.62
N PHE A 498 -32.71 -34.67 -6.59
CA PHE A 498 -32.40 -33.24 -6.59
C PHE A 498 -33.43 -32.39 -7.34
N SER A 499 -34.50 -33.00 -7.87
CA SER A 499 -35.52 -32.27 -8.64
C SER A 499 -36.29 -31.21 -7.85
N PRO A 500 -36.64 -31.37 -6.54
CA PRO A 500 -37.37 -30.34 -5.81
C PRO A 500 -36.66 -28.97 -5.71
N PRO A 501 -35.38 -28.87 -5.28
CA PRO A 501 -34.69 -27.58 -5.26
C PRO A 501 -34.51 -26.99 -6.67
N VAL A 502 -34.24 -27.83 -7.69
CA VAL A 502 -34.14 -27.37 -9.09
C VAL A 502 -35.45 -26.74 -9.57
N LYS A 503 -36.60 -27.38 -9.30
CA LYS A 503 -37.92 -26.81 -9.65
C LYS A 503 -38.18 -25.48 -8.94
N ASN A 504 -37.72 -25.31 -7.70
CA ASN A 504 -37.85 -24.04 -6.99
C ASN A 504 -37.04 -22.91 -7.67
N TYR A 505 -35.84 -23.20 -8.17
CA TYR A 505 -35.05 -22.21 -8.93
C TYR A 505 -35.71 -21.85 -10.26
N VAL A 506 -36.20 -22.86 -11.00
CA VAL A 506 -36.89 -22.66 -12.28
C VAL A 506 -38.18 -21.85 -12.10
N SER A 507 -39.00 -22.19 -11.09
CA SER A 507 -40.22 -21.45 -10.78
C SER A 507 -39.94 -19.99 -10.41
N ALA A 508 -38.91 -19.75 -9.58
CA ALA A 508 -38.56 -18.40 -9.11
C ALA A 508 -37.92 -17.51 -10.18
N THR A 509 -37.15 -18.08 -11.11
CA THR A 509 -36.32 -17.30 -12.06
C THR A 509 -36.80 -17.38 -13.50
N GLY A 510 -37.55 -18.42 -13.86
CA GLY A 510 -37.87 -18.74 -15.25
C GLY A 510 -36.68 -19.22 -16.09
N VAL A 511 -35.48 -19.42 -15.50
CA VAL A 511 -34.34 -20.02 -16.17
C VAL A 511 -34.60 -21.51 -16.36
N GLN A 512 -34.34 -22.03 -17.55
CA GLN A 512 -34.48 -23.47 -17.83
C GLN A 512 -33.28 -24.24 -17.30
N PHE A 513 -33.51 -25.38 -16.66
CA PHE A 513 -32.45 -26.25 -16.15
C PHE A 513 -32.45 -27.56 -16.94
N PHE A 514 -31.26 -28.01 -17.34
CA PHE A 514 -31.03 -29.28 -18.02
C PHE A 514 -30.11 -30.11 -17.12
N SER A 515 -30.71 -31.00 -16.34
CA SER A 515 -30.00 -31.81 -15.36
C SER A 515 -29.49 -33.10 -15.99
N VAL A 516 -28.18 -33.36 -15.90
CA VAL A 516 -27.56 -34.56 -16.47
C VAL A 516 -27.60 -35.71 -15.45
N GLU A 517 -28.15 -36.85 -15.86
CA GLU A 517 -28.07 -38.12 -15.13
C GLU A 517 -26.74 -38.80 -15.49
N TYR A 518 -25.65 -38.31 -14.89
CA TYR A 518 -24.31 -38.81 -15.18
C TYR A 518 -24.08 -40.18 -14.53
N ARG A 519 -23.25 -41.01 -15.16
CA ARG A 519 -22.95 -42.34 -14.64
C ARG A 519 -22.05 -42.28 -13.41
N LEU A 520 -22.36 -43.09 -12.40
CA LEU A 520 -21.70 -43.05 -11.09
C LEU A 520 -20.48 -43.96 -11.01
N ALA A 521 -19.51 -43.56 -10.19
CA ALA A 521 -18.42 -44.41 -9.74
C ALA A 521 -18.89 -45.38 -8.64
N PRO A 522 -18.23 -46.54 -8.44
CA PRO A 522 -17.01 -47.02 -9.13
C PRO A 522 -17.25 -47.71 -10.48
N GLU A 523 -18.49 -47.96 -10.90
CA GLU A 523 -18.80 -48.63 -12.17
C GLU A 523 -18.33 -47.81 -13.37
N HIS A 524 -18.41 -46.49 -13.24
CA HIS A 524 -18.00 -45.52 -14.26
C HIS A 524 -17.05 -44.48 -13.64
N PRO A 525 -15.76 -44.81 -13.43
CA PRO A 525 -14.77 -43.91 -12.83
C PRO A 525 -14.37 -42.77 -13.79
N ASP A 526 -13.55 -41.82 -13.32
CA ASP A 526 -12.98 -40.75 -14.15
C ASP A 526 -12.29 -41.31 -15.42
N PRO A 527 -12.60 -40.79 -16.63
CA PRO A 527 -13.27 -39.52 -16.90
C PRO A 527 -14.79 -39.57 -17.16
N THR A 528 -15.43 -40.73 -16.96
CA THR A 528 -16.82 -40.94 -17.40
C THR A 528 -17.82 -39.91 -16.85
N PRO A 529 -17.85 -39.59 -15.54
CA PRO A 529 -18.85 -38.66 -15.00
C PRO A 529 -18.75 -37.24 -15.57
N VAL A 530 -17.53 -36.71 -15.71
CA VAL A 530 -17.31 -35.35 -16.22
C VAL A 530 -17.53 -35.27 -17.74
N GLU A 531 -17.19 -36.33 -18.48
CA GLU A 531 -17.44 -36.41 -19.92
C GLU A 531 -18.92 -36.60 -20.24
N ASP A 532 -19.67 -37.34 -19.43
CA ASP A 532 -21.14 -37.42 -19.54
C ASP A 532 -21.77 -36.03 -19.40
N CYS A 533 -21.33 -35.26 -18.41
CA CYS A 533 -21.78 -33.88 -18.21
C CYS A 533 -21.37 -32.97 -19.38
N TYR A 534 -20.15 -33.11 -19.89
CA TYR A 534 -19.68 -32.34 -21.04
C TYR A 534 -20.44 -32.70 -22.33
N SER A 535 -20.76 -33.98 -22.55
CA SER A 535 -21.66 -34.41 -23.63
C SER A 535 -23.05 -33.79 -23.50
N GLY A 536 -23.56 -33.67 -22.28
CA GLY A 536 -24.81 -32.95 -22.02
C GLY A 536 -24.72 -31.46 -22.35
N LEU A 537 -23.60 -30.80 -22.04
CA LEU A 537 -23.35 -29.42 -22.44
C LEU A 537 -23.36 -29.26 -23.96
N LEU A 538 -22.63 -30.11 -24.67
CA LEU A 538 -22.55 -30.08 -26.13
C LEU A 538 -23.91 -30.33 -26.78
N TRP A 539 -24.66 -31.29 -26.25
CA TRP A 539 -26.02 -31.57 -26.72
C TRP A 539 -26.94 -30.35 -26.52
N LEU A 540 -26.96 -29.78 -25.31
CA LEU A 540 -27.76 -28.58 -25.03
C LEU A 540 -27.39 -27.42 -25.96
N HIS A 541 -26.10 -27.20 -26.17
CA HIS A 541 -25.59 -26.14 -27.04
C HIS A 541 -26.02 -26.33 -28.50
N LYS A 542 -26.02 -27.58 -28.99
CA LYS A 542 -26.47 -27.95 -30.34
C LYS A 542 -27.99 -27.81 -30.52
N HIS A 543 -28.77 -28.16 -29.50
CA HIS A 543 -30.23 -28.19 -29.53
C HIS A 543 -30.87 -26.92 -28.91
N ALA A 544 -30.08 -25.91 -28.56
CA ALA A 544 -30.53 -24.72 -27.83
C ALA A 544 -31.74 -24.03 -28.49
N ALA A 545 -31.73 -23.92 -29.82
CA ALA A 545 -32.82 -23.30 -30.57
C ALA A 545 -34.17 -24.02 -30.42
N GLU A 546 -34.17 -25.34 -30.27
CA GLU A 546 -35.39 -26.16 -30.11
C GLU A 546 -36.12 -25.84 -28.79
N PHE A 547 -35.36 -25.40 -27.78
CA PHE A 547 -35.86 -25.06 -26.45
C PHE A 547 -35.95 -23.55 -26.21
N GLY A 548 -35.71 -22.72 -27.24
CA GLY A 548 -35.67 -21.26 -27.11
C GLY A 548 -34.53 -20.78 -26.21
N VAL A 549 -33.40 -21.48 -26.17
CA VAL A 549 -32.22 -21.11 -25.40
C VAL A 549 -31.24 -20.35 -26.30
N ASP A 550 -30.69 -19.24 -25.80
CA ASP A 550 -29.55 -18.56 -26.41
C ASP A 550 -28.25 -19.27 -25.99
N PRO A 551 -27.49 -19.90 -26.92
CA PRO A 551 -26.26 -20.61 -26.59
C PRO A 551 -25.20 -19.73 -25.92
N ALA A 552 -25.20 -18.40 -26.17
CA ALA A 552 -24.30 -17.45 -25.49
C ALA A 552 -24.72 -17.10 -24.05
N ARG A 553 -25.78 -17.74 -23.54
CA ARG A 553 -26.36 -17.57 -22.21
C ARG A 553 -26.58 -18.90 -21.49
N ILE A 554 -25.80 -19.92 -21.86
CA ILE A 554 -25.75 -21.19 -21.15
C ILE A 554 -24.71 -21.08 -20.02
N GLY A 555 -25.15 -21.34 -18.79
CA GLY A 555 -24.26 -21.52 -17.63
C GLY A 555 -24.18 -22.98 -17.20
N VAL A 556 -23.27 -23.29 -16.29
CA VAL A 556 -23.18 -24.60 -15.62
C VAL A 556 -23.35 -24.43 -14.12
N SER A 557 -24.02 -25.38 -13.46
CA SER A 557 -24.27 -25.35 -12.01
C SER A 557 -24.20 -26.74 -11.42
N GLY A 558 -23.83 -26.83 -10.14
CA GLY A 558 -23.98 -28.06 -9.38
C GLY A 558 -23.63 -27.91 -7.90
N GLU A 559 -24.13 -28.83 -7.10
CA GLU A 559 -23.91 -28.90 -5.66
C GLU A 559 -22.92 -30.00 -5.28
N SER A 560 -22.06 -29.76 -4.29
CA SER A 560 -21.14 -30.78 -3.76
C SER A 560 -20.27 -31.39 -4.88
N ALA A 561 -20.28 -32.71 -5.04
CA ALA A 561 -19.63 -33.39 -6.17
C ALA A 561 -20.10 -32.90 -7.56
N GLY A 562 -21.36 -32.51 -7.70
CA GLY A 562 -21.88 -31.90 -8.92
C GLY A 562 -21.27 -30.53 -9.20
N GLY A 563 -20.98 -29.76 -8.15
CA GLY A 563 -20.20 -28.51 -8.25
C GLY A 563 -18.76 -28.76 -8.69
N GLY A 564 -18.15 -29.83 -8.20
CA GLY A 564 -16.84 -30.30 -8.69
C GLY A 564 -16.84 -30.64 -10.17
N LEU A 565 -17.84 -31.42 -10.62
CA LEU A 565 -18.04 -31.76 -12.03
C LEU A 565 -18.36 -30.52 -12.88
N ALA A 566 -19.13 -29.56 -12.36
CA ALA A 566 -19.44 -28.30 -13.04
C ALA A 566 -18.18 -27.47 -13.32
N ALA A 567 -17.28 -27.36 -12.33
CA ALA A 567 -15.98 -26.72 -12.52
C ALA A 567 -15.10 -27.50 -13.51
N GLY A 568 -15.13 -28.84 -13.47
CA GLY A 568 -14.47 -29.71 -14.45
C GLY A 568 -14.99 -29.51 -15.88
N VAL A 569 -16.30 -29.40 -16.07
CA VAL A 569 -16.96 -29.10 -17.35
C VAL A 569 -16.60 -27.69 -17.82
N ALA A 570 -16.50 -26.70 -16.92
CA ALA A 570 -16.06 -25.36 -17.29
C ALA A 570 -14.61 -25.34 -17.82
N LEU A 571 -13.71 -26.08 -17.17
CA LEU A 571 -12.35 -26.30 -17.66
C LEU A 571 -12.34 -26.99 -19.03
N LEU A 572 -13.11 -28.07 -19.20
CA LEU A 572 -13.23 -28.77 -20.49
C LEU A 572 -13.78 -27.85 -21.59
N ALA A 573 -14.82 -27.07 -21.31
CA ALA A 573 -15.41 -26.14 -22.26
C ALA A 573 -14.40 -25.08 -22.72
N ARG A 574 -13.59 -24.53 -21.80
CA ARG A 574 -12.50 -23.60 -22.14
C ARG A 574 -11.43 -24.29 -22.97
N ASP A 575 -10.90 -25.41 -22.49
CA ASP A 575 -9.73 -26.08 -23.07
C ASP A 575 -10.04 -26.70 -24.44
N ARG A 576 -11.29 -27.15 -24.64
CA ARG A 576 -11.82 -27.65 -25.91
C ARG A 576 -12.48 -26.57 -26.77
N LYS A 577 -12.42 -25.30 -26.35
CA LYS A 577 -12.85 -24.12 -27.11
C LYS A 577 -14.32 -24.17 -27.53
N LEU A 578 -15.22 -24.41 -26.58
CA LEU A 578 -16.65 -24.26 -26.78
C LEU A 578 -16.96 -22.83 -27.27
N ASP A 579 -17.78 -22.71 -28.31
CA ASP A 579 -18.15 -21.43 -28.92
C ASP A 579 -19.66 -21.37 -29.22
N PRO A 580 -20.40 -20.40 -28.65
CA PRO A 580 -19.98 -19.44 -27.63
C PRO A 580 -19.50 -20.09 -26.31
N PRO A 581 -18.63 -19.42 -25.53
CA PRO A 581 -18.21 -19.92 -24.22
C PRO A 581 -19.35 -19.92 -23.21
N LEU A 582 -19.20 -20.69 -22.13
CA LEU A 582 -20.12 -20.65 -20.99
C LEU A 582 -20.27 -19.22 -20.47
N ALA A 583 -21.50 -18.82 -20.18
CA ALA A 583 -21.80 -17.49 -19.66
C ALA A 583 -21.51 -17.34 -18.17
N LYS A 584 -21.58 -18.44 -17.41
CA LYS A 584 -21.40 -18.46 -15.94
C LYS A 584 -21.16 -19.87 -15.41
N GLN A 585 -20.46 -19.99 -14.29
CA GLN A 585 -20.42 -21.21 -13.47
C GLN A 585 -20.93 -20.91 -12.05
N LEU A 586 -21.83 -21.75 -11.54
CA LEU A 586 -22.46 -21.62 -10.22
C LEU A 586 -22.09 -22.87 -9.39
N LEU A 587 -21.15 -22.72 -8.46
CA LEU A 587 -20.55 -23.83 -7.73
C LEU A 587 -21.04 -23.80 -6.28
N ILE A 588 -21.89 -24.74 -5.88
CA ILE A 588 -22.54 -24.73 -4.57
C ILE A 588 -21.80 -25.74 -3.68
N TYR A 589 -21.08 -25.27 -2.65
CA TYR A 589 -20.14 -26.02 -1.79
C TYR A 589 -19.37 -27.14 -2.53
N PRO A 590 -18.65 -26.82 -3.61
CA PRO A 590 -18.15 -27.81 -4.56
C PRO A 590 -17.06 -28.72 -3.97
N MET A 591 -17.10 -30.01 -4.32
CA MET A 591 -16.02 -30.96 -4.02
C MET A 591 -14.93 -30.85 -5.10
N LEU A 592 -13.83 -30.17 -4.81
CA LEU A 592 -12.81 -29.73 -5.76
C LEU A 592 -11.45 -30.45 -5.62
N ASP A 593 -11.07 -30.90 -4.42
CA ASP A 593 -9.72 -31.39 -4.13
C ASP A 593 -9.66 -32.83 -3.59
N SER A 594 -9.16 -33.75 -4.42
CA SER A 594 -8.93 -35.16 -4.05
C SER A 594 -7.92 -35.37 -2.91
N ARG A 595 -7.18 -34.33 -2.54
CA ARG A 595 -6.21 -34.35 -1.44
C ARG A 595 -6.84 -34.04 -0.07
N ASN A 596 -8.10 -33.58 -0.03
CA ASN A 596 -8.78 -33.23 1.23
C ASN A 596 -9.35 -34.47 1.95
N VAL A 597 -8.45 -35.33 2.42
CA VAL A 597 -8.78 -36.66 2.95
C VAL A 597 -8.15 -36.93 4.32
N SER A 598 -7.69 -35.89 5.02
CA SER A 598 -7.01 -36.03 6.31
C SER A 598 -7.96 -35.80 7.49
N HIS A 599 -8.11 -36.80 8.35
CA HIS A 599 -8.85 -36.67 9.61
C HIS A 599 -8.18 -35.66 10.55
N GLU A 600 -6.85 -35.68 10.67
CA GLU A 600 -6.15 -34.78 11.59
C GLU A 600 -6.30 -33.31 11.18
N LYS A 601 -6.18 -33.00 9.88
CA LYS A 601 -6.42 -31.64 9.38
C LYS A 601 -7.85 -31.16 9.65
N ASN A 602 -8.82 -32.08 9.57
CA ASN A 602 -10.24 -31.77 9.72
C ASN A 602 -10.81 -32.08 11.11
N LYS A 603 -9.95 -32.37 12.11
CA LYS A 603 -10.36 -32.81 13.45
C LYS A 603 -11.29 -31.82 14.15
N ALA A 604 -11.06 -30.52 13.96
CA ALA A 604 -11.90 -29.48 14.54
C ALA A 604 -13.29 -29.38 13.87
N LEU A 605 -13.40 -29.77 12.60
CA LEU A 605 -14.66 -29.79 11.86
C LEU A 605 -15.42 -31.10 12.04
N ALA A 606 -14.73 -32.21 12.36
CA ALA A 606 -15.30 -33.55 12.46
C ALA A 606 -16.64 -33.65 13.21
N PRO A 607 -16.87 -32.94 14.35
CA PRO A 607 -18.16 -32.98 15.04
C PRO A 607 -19.34 -32.38 14.25
N PHE A 608 -19.07 -31.58 13.22
CA PHE A 608 -20.06 -30.82 12.46
C PHE A 608 -20.33 -31.38 11.06
N LEU A 609 -19.48 -32.29 10.59
CA LEU A 609 -19.51 -32.77 9.21
C LEU A 609 -20.74 -33.62 8.92
N VAL A 610 -21.52 -33.19 7.93
CA VAL A 610 -22.59 -33.98 7.31
C VAL A 610 -21.99 -34.90 6.25
N TRP A 611 -21.11 -34.38 5.40
CA TRP A 611 -20.23 -35.17 4.54
C TRP A 611 -18.89 -35.38 5.26
N SER A 612 -18.64 -36.62 5.72
CA SER A 612 -17.47 -36.94 6.53
C SER A 612 -16.20 -37.15 5.70
N VAL A 613 -15.04 -37.10 6.36
CA VAL A 613 -13.74 -37.43 5.75
C VAL A 613 -13.76 -38.84 5.17
N ASP A 614 -14.37 -39.81 5.84
CA ASP A 614 -14.49 -41.21 5.38
C ASP A 614 -15.33 -41.32 4.10
N SER A 615 -16.42 -40.57 4.03
CA SER A 615 -17.24 -40.48 2.81
C SER A 615 -16.48 -39.80 1.67
N ASN A 616 -15.67 -38.78 1.98
CA ASN A 616 -14.82 -38.12 0.99
C ASN A 616 -13.73 -39.05 0.45
N ILE A 617 -13.07 -39.82 1.33
CA ILE A 617 -12.10 -40.85 0.93
C ILE A 617 -12.78 -41.87 0.03
N THR A 618 -13.96 -42.37 0.43
CA THR A 618 -14.70 -43.39 -0.34
C THR A 618 -15.07 -42.88 -1.73
N GLY A 619 -15.59 -41.64 -1.84
CA GLY A 619 -15.94 -41.03 -3.13
C GLY A 619 -14.73 -40.85 -4.05
N TRP A 620 -13.64 -40.27 -3.56
CA TRP A 620 -12.43 -40.09 -4.35
C TRP A 620 -11.74 -41.41 -4.73
N GLN A 621 -11.76 -42.43 -3.84
CA GLN A 621 -11.26 -43.77 -4.14
C GLN A 621 -12.06 -44.44 -5.25
N ALA A 622 -13.39 -44.39 -5.18
CA ALA A 622 -14.26 -44.96 -6.20
C ALA A 622 -14.06 -44.27 -7.56
N LEU A 623 -13.91 -42.94 -7.58
CA LEU A 623 -13.74 -42.18 -8.81
C LEU A 623 -12.36 -42.37 -9.46
N LEU A 624 -11.29 -42.38 -8.66
CA LEU A 624 -9.91 -42.33 -9.17
C LEU A 624 -9.22 -43.71 -9.23
N GLY A 625 -9.74 -44.71 -8.50
CA GLY A 625 -9.12 -46.02 -8.37
C GLY A 625 -7.67 -45.92 -7.90
N ASP A 626 -6.77 -46.62 -8.59
CA ASP A 626 -5.32 -46.65 -8.28
C ASP A 626 -4.62 -45.29 -8.38
N ARG A 627 -5.26 -44.28 -8.98
CA ARG A 627 -4.70 -42.91 -9.07
C ARG A 627 -4.96 -42.09 -7.80
N PHE A 628 -5.86 -42.53 -6.92
CA PHE A 628 -6.14 -41.86 -5.66
C PHE A 628 -4.87 -41.71 -4.81
N GLY A 629 -4.61 -40.51 -4.28
CA GLY A 629 -3.42 -40.22 -3.49
C GLY A 629 -2.11 -40.08 -4.28
N THR A 630 -2.17 -40.06 -5.62
CA THR A 630 -1.01 -39.83 -6.50
C THR A 630 -1.09 -38.46 -7.20
N ASP A 631 0.00 -38.03 -7.83
CA ASP A 631 0.01 -36.81 -8.66
C ASP A 631 -0.64 -37.01 -10.05
N LYS A 632 -1.14 -38.22 -10.36
CA LYS A 632 -1.75 -38.57 -11.64
C LYS A 632 -3.27 -38.31 -11.66
N VAL A 633 -3.71 -37.19 -11.11
CA VAL A 633 -5.13 -36.81 -11.07
C VAL A 633 -5.44 -35.78 -12.15
N SER A 634 -6.50 -36.02 -12.92
CA SER A 634 -6.96 -35.10 -13.96
C SER A 634 -7.52 -33.81 -13.33
N PRO A 635 -7.18 -32.62 -13.84
CA PRO A 635 -7.79 -31.37 -13.38
C PRO A 635 -9.29 -31.30 -13.71
N TYR A 636 -9.79 -32.12 -14.64
CA TYR A 636 -11.23 -32.20 -14.94
C TYR A 636 -12.00 -33.06 -13.92
N ALA A 637 -11.30 -33.95 -13.22
CA ALA A 637 -11.86 -34.77 -12.14
C ALA A 637 -11.79 -34.06 -10.79
N SER A 638 -10.66 -33.39 -10.54
CA SER A 638 -10.40 -32.62 -9.33
C SER A 638 -9.85 -31.23 -9.72
N PRO A 639 -10.73 -30.23 -9.91
CA PRO A 639 -10.38 -28.89 -10.41
C PRO A 639 -9.30 -28.17 -9.61
N ALA A 640 -9.11 -28.49 -8.33
CA ALA A 640 -8.02 -27.95 -7.53
C ALA A 640 -6.61 -28.26 -8.09
N HIS A 641 -6.47 -29.28 -8.96
CA HIS A 641 -5.22 -29.64 -9.64
C HIS A 641 -4.97 -28.87 -10.94
N ALA A 642 -5.94 -28.12 -11.47
CA ALA A 642 -5.73 -27.29 -12.66
C ALA A 642 -4.57 -26.33 -12.41
N LYS A 643 -3.66 -26.13 -13.38
CA LYS A 643 -2.55 -25.18 -13.23
C LYS A 643 -2.92 -23.76 -13.66
N ASP A 644 -3.85 -23.66 -14.60
CA ASP A 644 -4.33 -22.42 -15.18
C ASP A 644 -5.84 -22.33 -15.08
N LEU A 645 -6.33 -21.25 -14.46
CA LEU A 645 -7.74 -20.93 -14.29
C LEU A 645 -8.16 -19.70 -15.10
N SER A 646 -7.25 -19.11 -15.88
CA SER A 646 -7.55 -17.97 -16.74
C SER A 646 -8.56 -18.34 -17.81
N GLY A 647 -9.39 -17.38 -18.23
CA GLY A 647 -10.40 -17.60 -19.27
C GLY A 647 -11.57 -18.49 -18.87
N LEU A 648 -11.71 -18.86 -17.60
CA LEU A 648 -12.93 -19.49 -17.08
C LEU A 648 -14.10 -18.51 -17.03
N PRO A 649 -15.36 -18.99 -17.05
CA PRO A 649 -16.53 -18.13 -16.97
C PRO A 649 -16.64 -17.46 -15.59
N PRO A 650 -17.38 -16.33 -15.48
CA PRO A 650 -17.67 -15.67 -14.21
C PRO A 650 -18.24 -16.68 -13.23
N THR A 651 -17.70 -16.67 -12.02
CA THR A 651 -17.89 -17.74 -11.04
C THR A 651 -18.69 -17.22 -9.85
N TYR A 652 -19.81 -17.87 -9.55
CA TYR A 652 -20.38 -17.82 -8.21
C TYR A 652 -19.95 -19.08 -7.49
N ILE A 653 -19.50 -18.94 -6.25
CA ILE A 653 -19.19 -20.08 -5.38
C ILE A 653 -19.65 -19.78 -3.96
N ASP A 654 -20.22 -20.76 -3.29
CA ASP A 654 -20.56 -20.64 -1.87
C ASP A 654 -20.20 -21.88 -1.07
N THR A 655 -20.07 -21.72 0.25
CA THR A 655 -19.73 -22.84 1.14
C THR A 655 -20.14 -22.54 2.59
N GLY A 656 -20.44 -23.56 3.38
CA GLY A 656 -20.64 -23.41 4.82
C GLY A 656 -19.31 -23.37 5.58
N ASP A 657 -19.20 -22.59 6.66
CA ASP A 657 -17.95 -22.56 7.44
C ASP A 657 -17.71 -23.83 8.29
N LEU A 658 -18.74 -24.67 8.45
CA LEU A 658 -18.69 -26.01 9.05
C LEU A 658 -18.70 -27.13 8.02
N ASP A 659 -18.42 -26.82 6.75
CA ASP A 659 -18.28 -27.79 5.65
C ASP A 659 -16.84 -28.35 5.55
N LEU A 660 -16.71 -29.60 5.13
CA LEU A 660 -15.43 -30.22 4.80
C LEU A 660 -14.73 -29.50 3.64
N PHE A 661 -15.50 -28.98 2.67
CA PHE A 661 -14.96 -28.36 1.45
C PHE A 661 -14.60 -26.89 1.61
N ARG A 662 -14.88 -26.28 2.78
CA ARG A 662 -14.60 -24.86 3.05
C ARG A 662 -13.21 -24.41 2.61
N ASP A 663 -12.18 -25.13 3.02
CA ASP A 663 -10.79 -24.69 2.80
C ASP A 663 -10.35 -24.88 1.33
N GLU A 664 -10.83 -25.92 0.64
CA GLU A 664 -10.57 -26.10 -0.79
C GLU A 664 -11.33 -25.10 -1.66
N ASP A 665 -12.56 -24.73 -1.27
CA ASP A 665 -13.36 -23.69 -1.91
C ASP A 665 -12.70 -22.32 -1.79
N ILE A 666 -12.26 -21.95 -0.58
CA ILE A 666 -11.51 -20.71 -0.33
C ILE A 666 -10.23 -20.69 -1.18
N ALA A 667 -9.50 -21.81 -1.22
CA ALA A 667 -8.27 -21.89 -2.00
C ALA A 667 -8.54 -21.74 -3.50
N TYR A 668 -9.61 -22.36 -4.01
CA TYR A 668 -9.99 -22.26 -5.41
C TYR A 668 -10.43 -20.83 -5.78
N VAL A 669 -11.23 -20.17 -4.94
CA VAL A 669 -11.60 -18.74 -5.09
C VAL A 669 -10.38 -17.85 -5.21
N GLY A 670 -9.41 -18.02 -4.31
CA GLY A 670 -8.17 -17.24 -4.35
C GLY A 670 -7.43 -17.39 -5.67
N ARG A 671 -7.47 -18.59 -6.27
CA ARG A 671 -6.84 -18.88 -7.57
C ARG A 671 -7.65 -18.36 -8.76
N ILE A 672 -8.98 -18.43 -8.72
CA ILE A 672 -9.88 -17.83 -9.72
C ILE A 672 -9.68 -16.32 -9.76
N ALA A 673 -9.67 -15.66 -8.60
CA ALA A 673 -9.43 -14.23 -8.49
C ALA A 673 -8.04 -13.83 -8.99
N ALA A 674 -7.00 -14.60 -8.66
CA ALA A 674 -5.63 -14.37 -9.15
C ALA A 674 -5.48 -14.56 -10.66
N ALA A 675 -6.43 -15.25 -11.32
CA ALA A 675 -6.47 -15.44 -12.76
C ALA A 675 -7.34 -14.39 -13.48
N ASP A 676 -7.71 -13.30 -12.79
CA ASP A 676 -8.55 -12.21 -13.29
C ASP A 676 -9.95 -12.64 -13.77
N VAL A 677 -10.47 -13.75 -13.24
CA VAL A 677 -11.83 -14.21 -13.50
C VAL A 677 -12.77 -13.59 -12.46
N PRO A 678 -13.90 -12.97 -12.86
CA PRO A 678 -14.88 -12.44 -11.90
C PRO A 678 -15.40 -13.54 -10.99
N VAL A 679 -15.31 -13.32 -9.68
CA VAL A 679 -15.78 -14.27 -8.69
C VAL A 679 -16.64 -13.58 -7.65
N GLU A 680 -17.81 -14.14 -7.39
CA GLU A 680 -18.64 -13.85 -6.23
C GLU A 680 -18.54 -15.05 -5.28
N PHE A 681 -18.08 -14.81 -4.05
CA PHE A 681 -17.83 -15.85 -3.07
C PHE A 681 -18.55 -15.58 -1.76
N HIS A 682 -19.28 -16.57 -1.26
CA HIS A 682 -19.97 -16.52 0.03
C HIS A 682 -19.53 -17.64 0.96
N ILE A 683 -19.22 -17.30 2.21
CA ILE A 683 -19.08 -18.27 3.29
C ILE A 683 -20.21 -18.02 4.28
N TYR A 684 -21.08 -19.01 4.45
CA TYR A 684 -22.17 -18.95 5.41
C TYR A 684 -21.72 -19.44 6.79
N GLN A 685 -21.92 -18.62 7.82
CA GLN A 685 -21.43 -18.91 9.17
C GLN A 685 -22.38 -19.83 9.94
N GLY A 686 -21.82 -20.76 10.69
CA GLY A 686 -22.53 -21.67 11.59
C GLY A 686 -23.32 -22.78 10.88
N VAL A 687 -23.04 -23.05 9.60
CA VAL A 687 -23.81 -24.03 8.82
C VAL A 687 -22.91 -25.07 8.14
N PRO A 688 -23.33 -26.35 8.12
CA PRO A 688 -22.56 -27.44 7.52
C PRO A 688 -22.86 -27.65 6.04
N HIS A 689 -22.29 -28.71 5.46
CA HIS A 689 -22.60 -29.19 4.12
C HIS A 689 -24.11 -29.42 3.91
N ALA A 690 -24.65 -28.95 2.78
CA ALA A 690 -26.06 -29.05 2.39
C ALA A 690 -27.07 -28.48 3.42
N PHE A 691 -26.70 -27.38 4.08
CA PHE A 691 -27.50 -26.77 5.14
C PHE A 691 -28.88 -26.29 4.69
N GLU A 692 -29.01 -25.89 3.42
CA GLU A 692 -30.24 -25.44 2.77
C GLU A 692 -31.26 -26.58 2.62
N VAL A 693 -30.79 -27.82 2.48
CA VAL A 693 -31.64 -29.02 2.43
C VAL A 693 -32.03 -29.49 3.83
N LEU A 694 -31.14 -29.32 4.82
CA LEU A 694 -31.39 -29.74 6.20
C LEU A 694 -32.36 -28.83 6.95
N ALA A 695 -32.47 -27.55 6.54
CA ALA A 695 -33.44 -26.60 7.08
C ALA A 695 -34.11 -25.78 5.96
N PRO A 696 -34.97 -26.38 5.12
CA PRO A 696 -35.56 -25.70 3.97
C PRO A 696 -36.52 -24.58 4.36
N GLN A 697 -36.97 -24.55 5.62
CA GLN A 697 -37.84 -23.54 6.22
C GLN A 697 -37.07 -22.29 6.69
N ALA A 698 -35.74 -22.24 6.48
CA ALA A 698 -34.86 -21.14 6.90
C ALA A 698 -34.45 -20.15 5.77
N PRO A 699 -35.23 -19.90 4.69
CA PRO A 699 -34.71 -19.20 3.53
C PRO A 699 -34.27 -17.76 3.81
N ASP A 700 -34.83 -17.12 4.84
CA ASP A 700 -34.54 -15.73 5.22
C ASP A 700 -33.26 -15.58 6.07
N LEU A 701 -32.62 -16.67 6.52
CA LEU A 701 -31.49 -16.62 7.44
C LEU A 701 -30.13 -16.41 6.75
N TYR A 702 -29.97 -16.86 5.50
CA TYR A 702 -28.67 -16.86 4.81
C TYR A 702 -28.67 -16.22 3.43
N HIS A 703 -29.81 -15.77 2.91
CA HIS A 703 -29.94 -15.19 1.56
C HIS A 703 -29.37 -16.03 0.39
N GLN A 704 -28.79 -17.22 0.61
CA GLN A 704 -28.21 -18.07 -0.45
C GLN A 704 -29.15 -18.31 -1.62
N ASN A 705 -30.42 -18.64 -1.32
CA ASN A 705 -31.45 -18.80 -2.34
C ASN A 705 -31.74 -17.49 -3.09
N GLU A 706 -31.68 -16.32 -2.42
CA GLU A 706 -31.84 -15.02 -3.06
C GLU A 706 -30.61 -14.64 -3.90
N ASP A 707 -29.40 -14.89 -3.41
CA ASP A 707 -28.16 -14.58 -4.10
C ASP A 707 -28.00 -15.48 -5.32
N LEU A 708 -28.27 -16.78 -5.20
CA LEU A 708 -28.31 -17.69 -6.35
C LEU A 708 -29.43 -17.31 -7.35
N ARG A 709 -30.62 -16.90 -6.88
CA ARG A 709 -31.68 -16.34 -7.75
C ARG A 709 -31.20 -15.08 -8.48
N LYS A 710 -30.50 -14.17 -7.81
CA LYS A 710 -29.89 -12.99 -8.45
C LYS A 710 -28.87 -13.42 -9.49
N GLN A 711 -28.00 -14.38 -9.19
CA GLN A 711 -27.01 -14.88 -10.14
C GLN A 711 -27.65 -15.49 -11.39
N LEU A 712 -28.74 -16.24 -11.22
CA LEU A 712 -29.55 -16.82 -12.30
C LEU A 712 -30.27 -15.75 -13.14
N GLN A 713 -30.83 -14.72 -12.50
CA GLN A 713 -31.44 -13.56 -13.19
C GLN A 713 -30.40 -12.66 -13.88
N GLN A 714 -29.19 -12.55 -13.33
CA GLN A 714 -28.07 -11.88 -13.99
C GLN A 714 -27.63 -12.66 -15.24
N ALA A 715 -27.53 -13.99 -15.15
CA ALA A 715 -27.32 -14.83 -16.33
C ALA A 715 -28.45 -14.65 -17.37
N GLN A 716 -29.64 -14.20 -16.94
CA GLN A 716 -30.73 -13.80 -17.84
C GLN A 716 -30.62 -12.39 -18.47
N SER A 717 -29.79 -11.50 -17.95
CA SER A 717 -29.77 -10.09 -18.36
C SER A 717 -28.42 -9.63 -18.90
N GLN A 718 -27.32 -10.30 -18.55
CA GLN A 718 -25.96 -9.83 -18.78
C GLN A 718 -25.07 -10.96 -19.32
N SER A 719 -24.64 -10.82 -20.58
CA SER A 719 -23.53 -11.63 -21.13
C SER A 719 -22.55 -10.76 -21.94
N ARG A 720 -23.01 -9.74 -22.68
CA ARG A 720 -22.12 -8.87 -23.50
C ARG A 720 -21.59 -7.60 -22.80
N LYS A 721 -22.44 -6.80 -22.17
CA LYS A 721 -22.04 -5.45 -21.70
C LYS A 721 -21.00 -5.46 -20.56
N TYR A 722 -21.08 -6.42 -19.65
CA TYR A 722 -20.15 -6.52 -18.51
C TYR A 722 -18.76 -6.99 -18.96
N TYR A 723 -18.71 -7.98 -19.86
CA TYR A 723 -17.45 -8.45 -20.47
C TYR A 723 -16.74 -7.35 -21.25
N ASP A 724 -17.46 -6.57 -22.07
CA ASP A 724 -16.88 -5.47 -22.85
C ASP A 724 -16.32 -4.35 -21.94
N GLN A 725 -17.05 -4.01 -20.86
CA GLN A 725 -16.63 -2.98 -19.91
C GLN A 725 -15.41 -3.40 -19.10
N MET A 726 -15.37 -4.66 -18.64
CA MET A 726 -14.27 -5.16 -17.84
C MET A 726 -13.00 -5.37 -18.66
N THR A 727 -13.14 -5.88 -19.90
CA THR A 727 -12.02 -6.02 -20.84
C THR A 727 -11.43 -4.65 -21.20
N LYS A 728 -12.27 -3.63 -21.36
CA LYS A 728 -11.83 -2.26 -21.59
C LYS A 728 -11.10 -1.68 -20.36
N ALA A 729 -11.64 -1.89 -19.16
CA ALA A 729 -10.99 -1.44 -17.93
C ALA A 729 -9.63 -2.12 -17.68
N GLN A 730 -9.50 -3.41 -18.01
CA GLN A 730 -8.22 -4.14 -17.94
C GLN A 730 -7.22 -3.62 -18.99
N LEU A 731 -7.67 -3.26 -20.19
CA LEU A 731 -6.82 -2.66 -21.21
C LEU A 731 -6.32 -1.27 -20.78
N ASP A 732 -7.20 -0.44 -20.20
CA ASP A 732 -6.86 0.89 -19.70
C ASP A 732 -5.89 0.80 -18.50
N ALA A 733 -6.05 -0.19 -17.62
CA ALA A 733 -5.14 -0.47 -16.52
C ALA A 733 -3.75 -0.89 -17.03
N LYS A 734 -3.70 -1.77 -18.04
CA LYS A 734 -2.44 -2.20 -18.67
C LYS A 734 -1.71 -1.03 -19.33
N GLN A 735 -2.43 -0.15 -20.05
CA GLN A 735 -1.85 1.06 -20.63
C GLN A 735 -1.28 2.02 -19.59
N SER A 736 -1.91 2.09 -18.41
CA SER A 736 -1.44 2.89 -17.29
C SER A 736 -0.14 2.34 -16.69
N VAL A 737 -0.02 1.03 -16.54
CA VAL A 737 1.22 0.37 -16.10
C VAL A 737 2.35 0.59 -17.10
N ASP A 738 2.08 0.46 -18.40
CA ASP A 738 3.05 0.74 -19.47
C ASP A 738 3.46 2.23 -19.53
N HIS A 739 2.58 3.14 -19.10
CA HIS A 739 2.90 4.56 -18.96
C HIS A 739 3.85 4.84 -17.79
N VAL A 740 3.61 4.22 -16.63
CA VAL A 740 4.50 4.32 -15.46
C VAL A 740 5.89 3.78 -15.79
N ALA A 741 5.97 2.62 -16.45
CA ALA A 741 7.26 2.04 -16.86
C ALA A 741 8.07 2.98 -17.79
N ARG A 742 7.41 3.69 -18.71
CA ARG A 742 8.05 4.69 -19.58
C ARG A 742 8.59 5.89 -18.79
N ILE A 743 7.83 6.39 -17.83
CA ILE A 743 8.27 7.51 -16.98
C ILE A 743 9.48 7.10 -16.13
N GLU A 744 9.51 5.87 -15.61
CA GLU A 744 10.67 5.34 -14.87
C GLU A 744 11.92 5.18 -15.74
N GLU A 745 11.74 4.86 -17.03
CA GLU A 745 12.85 4.81 -17.98
C GLU A 745 13.35 6.20 -18.37
N GLU A 746 12.46 7.18 -18.58
CA GLU A 746 12.84 8.58 -18.78
C GLU A 746 13.58 9.15 -17.56
N LYS A 747 13.12 8.84 -16.34
CA LYS A 747 13.81 9.22 -15.10
C LYS A 747 15.24 8.66 -15.06
N ARG A 748 15.41 7.37 -15.33
CA ARG A 748 16.74 6.74 -15.39
C ARG A 748 17.63 7.36 -16.47
N SER A 749 17.06 7.72 -17.61
CA SER A 749 17.78 8.42 -18.68
C SER A 749 18.25 9.81 -18.25
N LEU A 750 17.40 10.57 -17.56
CA LEU A 750 17.75 11.89 -17.01
C LEU A 750 18.81 11.81 -15.91
N GLU A 751 18.71 10.85 -15.00
CA GLU A 751 19.72 10.59 -13.96
C GLU A 751 21.07 10.25 -14.59
N THR A 752 21.08 9.41 -15.62
CA THR A 752 22.29 9.09 -16.40
C THR A 752 22.87 10.34 -17.08
N SER A 753 22.02 11.21 -17.62
CA SER A 753 22.46 12.47 -18.26
C SER A 753 23.07 13.46 -17.26
N LEU A 754 22.60 13.51 -16.01
CA LEU A 754 23.17 14.36 -14.98
C LEU A 754 24.60 13.93 -14.59
N ASP A 755 24.97 12.68 -14.84
CA ASP A 755 26.29 12.11 -14.53
C ASP A 755 27.26 12.09 -15.72
N CYS A 756 26.93 12.67 -16.88
CA CYS A 756 27.79 12.59 -18.07
C CYS A 756 29.06 13.46 -18.06
N ASP A 757 29.22 14.43 -17.16
CA ASP A 757 30.39 15.34 -17.13
C ASP A 757 30.83 15.69 -15.70
N ARG A 758 31.00 14.66 -14.88
CA ARG A 758 31.37 14.81 -13.47
C ARG A 758 32.79 15.35 -13.31
N PHE A 759 33.00 16.26 -12.35
CA PHE A 759 34.34 16.77 -12.04
C PHE A 759 34.54 17.13 -10.57
N VAL A 760 35.79 17.10 -10.13
CA VAL A 760 36.27 17.65 -8.86
C VAL A 760 36.98 18.96 -9.16
N LEU A 761 36.62 20.00 -8.44
CA LEU A 761 37.26 21.31 -8.55
C LEU A 761 38.33 21.47 -7.46
N VAL A 762 39.51 21.92 -7.83
CA VAL A 762 40.61 22.24 -6.92
C VAL A 762 40.86 23.74 -7.02
N LEU A 763 40.64 24.47 -5.93
CA LEU A 763 40.81 25.92 -5.84
C LEU A 763 41.96 26.24 -4.89
N ILE A 764 42.98 26.92 -5.41
CA ILE A 764 44.20 27.22 -4.66
C ILE A 764 44.50 28.71 -4.70
N ASP A 765 44.58 29.32 -3.52
CA ASP A 765 45.24 30.61 -3.31
C ASP A 765 46.75 30.37 -3.17
N GLY A 766 47.47 30.55 -4.28
CA GLY A 766 48.91 30.28 -4.34
C GLY A 766 49.76 31.25 -3.51
N ASP A 767 49.22 32.40 -3.09
CA ASP A 767 49.91 33.32 -2.17
C ASP A 767 49.89 32.79 -0.72
N ALA A 768 49.00 31.85 -0.42
CA ALA A 768 48.78 31.29 0.91
C ALA A 768 49.36 29.88 1.08
N LEU A 769 49.59 29.19 -0.04
CA LEU A 769 50.09 27.81 -0.06
C LEU A 769 51.30 27.71 -1.01
N PRO A 770 52.51 28.08 -0.57
CA PRO A 770 53.68 28.10 -1.43
C PRO A 770 54.12 26.68 -1.83
N PHE A 771 54.52 26.53 -3.10
CA PHE A 771 55.11 25.31 -3.65
C PHE A 771 56.50 25.02 -3.07
N LEU A 772 56.93 23.76 -3.11
CA LEU A 772 58.27 23.36 -2.67
C LEU A 772 59.39 24.11 -3.43
N ASP A 773 60.40 24.60 -2.70
CA ASP A 773 61.53 25.35 -3.27
C ASP A 773 62.25 24.60 -4.40
N SER A 774 62.40 23.28 -4.24
CA SER A 774 63.04 22.39 -5.22
C SER A 774 62.27 22.28 -6.55
N LEU A 775 60.96 22.56 -6.53
CA LEU A 775 60.15 22.63 -7.74
C LEU A 775 60.31 24.00 -8.38
N VAL A 776 60.14 25.08 -7.62
CA VAL A 776 60.26 26.46 -8.13
C VAL A 776 61.63 26.74 -8.72
N ALA A 777 62.69 26.18 -8.13
CA ALA A 777 64.06 26.29 -8.60
C ALA A 777 64.31 25.88 -10.05
N ARG A 778 63.50 24.95 -10.55
CA ARG A 778 63.64 24.35 -11.89
C ARG A 778 62.76 25.05 -12.94
N GLN A 779 62.20 26.22 -12.61
CA GLN A 779 61.45 27.09 -13.52
C GLN A 779 60.36 26.30 -14.28
N VAL A 780 60.33 26.36 -15.62
CA VAL A 780 59.34 25.69 -16.47
C VAL A 780 59.22 24.19 -16.19
N GLN A 781 60.36 23.48 -16.11
CA GLN A 781 60.36 22.04 -15.84
C GLN A 781 59.86 21.73 -14.42
N GLY A 782 60.18 22.63 -13.48
CA GLY A 782 59.65 22.63 -12.13
C GLY A 782 58.13 22.74 -12.07
N GLY A 783 57.56 23.66 -12.86
CA GLY A 783 56.12 23.88 -12.98
C GLY A 783 55.39 22.68 -13.58
N LEU A 784 55.92 22.11 -14.66
CA LEU A 784 55.37 20.89 -15.28
C LEU A 784 55.31 19.72 -14.29
N ASP A 785 56.36 19.54 -13.50
CA ASP A 785 56.42 18.50 -12.48
C ASP A 785 55.50 18.78 -11.30
N ALA A 786 55.39 20.04 -10.86
CA ALA A 786 54.48 20.45 -9.80
C ALA A 786 53.02 20.18 -10.19
N GLY A 787 52.63 20.50 -11.43
CA GLY A 787 51.27 20.27 -11.92
C GLY A 787 50.92 18.79 -12.04
N ARG A 788 51.85 17.96 -12.53
CA ARG A 788 51.68 16.50 -12.55
C ARG A 788 51.54 15.90 -11.15
N ARG A 789 52.40 16.32 -10.21
CA ARG A 789 52.34 15.85 -8.81
C ARG A 789 51.03 16.25 -8.14
N LEU A 790 50.62 17.50 -8.29
CA LEU A 790 49.37 18.01 -7.74
C LEU A 790 48.17 17.20 -8.24
N ARG A 791 48.10 16.95 -9.54
CA ARG A 791 47.01 16.19 -10.14
C ARG A 791 46.97 14.74 -9.63
N ASN A 792 48.13 14.09 -9.53
CA ASN A 792 48.23 12.73 -9.02
C ASN A 792 47.79 12.62 -7.56
N GLU A 793 48.28 13.50 -6.68
CA GLU A 793 47.89 13.47 -5.27
C GLU A 793 46.40 13.79 -5.07
N ILE A 794 45.83 14.71 -5.87
CA ILE A 794 44.39 14.96 -5.86
C ILE A 794 43.62 13.71 -6.31
N HIS A 795 44.05 13.02 -7.37
CA HIS A 795 43.42 11.77 -7.78
C HIS A 795 43.48 10.69 -6.69
N ASP A 796 44.63 10.52 -6.04
CA ASP A 796 44.80 9.59 -4.93
C ASP A 796 43.88 9.94 -3.75
N TYR A 797 43.76 11.23 -3.41
CA TYR A 797 42.86 11.70 -2.38
C TYR A 797 41.38 11.47 -2.75
N VAL A 798 40.98 11.87 -3.95
CA VAL A 798 39.58 11.79 -4.41
C VAL A 798 39.09 10.35 -4.44
N ARG A 799 39.95 9.36 -4.73
CA ARG A 799 39.64 7.93 -4.62
C ARG A 799 39.24 7.47 -3.21
N THR A 800 39.60 8.22 -2.18
CA THR A 800 39.23 7.91 -0.79
C THR A 800 37.85 8.45 -0.40
N LEU A 801 37.21 9.25 -1.26
CA LEU A 801 35.90 9.83 -0.98
C LEU A 801 34.77 8.81 -1.25
N PRO A 802 33.67 8.82 -0.46
CA PRO A 802 32.59 7.84 -0.58
C PRO A 802 31.87 7.87 -1.94
N ASP A 803 31.77 9.05 -2.57
CA ASP A 803 31.05 9.28 -3.83
C ASP A 803 31.98 9.32 -5.06
N TYR A 804 33.19 8.75 -4.94
CA TYR A 804 34.16 8.69 -6.02
C TYR A 804 33.63 7.90 -7.23
N HIS A 805 33.76 8.49 -8.42
CA HIS A 805 33.54 7.79 -9.68
C HIS A 805 34.80 7.88 -10.57
N ALA A 806 35.10 6.82 -11.31
CA ALA A 806 36.28 6.79 -12.19
C ALA A 806 36.24 7.86 -13.31
N ASP A 807 35.05 8.38 -13.64
CA ASP A 807 34.84 9.46 -14.62
C ASP A 807 35.04 10.87 -14.06
N ASP A 808 35.28 11.04 -12.76
CA ASP A 808 35.42 12.36 -12.15
C ASP A 808 36.70 13.06 -12.66
N ARG A 809 36.51 14.10 -13.50
CA ARG A 809 37.63 14.90 -14.02
C ARG A 809 38.17 15.85 -12.96
N VAL A 810 39.49 16.05 -12.88
CA VAL A 810 40.07 17.04 -11.95
C VAL A 810 40.29 18.37 -12.66
N VAL A 811 39.65 19.43 -12.18
CA VAL A 811 39.80 20.81 -12.66
C VAL A 811 40.57 21.59 -11.61
N ILE A 812 41.68 22.22 -11.98
CA ILE A 812 42.58 22.89 -11.02
C ILE A 812 42.68 24.37 -11.39
N HIS A 813 42.21 25.25 -10.52
CA HIS A 813 42.35 26.69 -10.68
C HIS A 813 43.23 27.25 -9.56
N ILE A 814 44.24 28.01 -9.97
CA ILE A 814 45.24 28.59 -9.08
C ILE A 814 45.27 30.10 -9.28
N PHE A 815 45.05 30.82 -8.19
CA PHE A 815 45.10 32.29 -8.16
C PHE A 815 46.29 32.71 -7.32
N ALA A 816 47.27 33.39 -7.92
CA ALA A 816 48.48 33.84 -7.21
C ALA A 816 49.07 35.09 -7.85
N SER A 817 49.59 36.01 -7.03
CA SER A 817 50.23 37.23 -7.50
C SER A 817 51.72 37.02 -7.70
N LEU A 818 52.22 37.16 -8.94
CA LEU A 818 53.63 36.89 -9.26
C LEU A 818 54.59 37.72 -8.39
N SER A 819 54.26 39.00 -8.18
CA SER A 819 55.05 39.94 -7.37
C SER A 819 55.09 39.57 -5.89
N ARG A 820 53.98 39.09 -5.31
CA ARG A 820 53.92 38.64 -3.92
C ARG A 820 54.61 37.32 -3.71
N LEU A 821 54.40 36.37 -4.62
CA LEU A 821 55.01 35.05 -4.56
C LEU A 821 56.54 35.17 -4.67
N ALA A 822 57.04 36.01 -5.58
CA ALA A 822 58.46 36.34 -5.67
C ALA A 822 59.02 37.00 -4.39
N ARG A 823 58.21 37.77 -3.65
CA ARG A 823 58.61 38.33 -2.35
C ARG A 823 58.66 37.26 -1.27
N ILE A 824 57.69 36.34 -1.24
CA ILE A 824 57.62 35.23 -0.28
C ILE A 824 58.87 34.34 -0.41
N TYR A 825 59.22 33.91 -1.62
CA TYR A 825 60.42 33.08 -1.83
C TYR A 825 61.74 33.82 -1.54
N ARG A 826 61.82 35.13 -1.78
CA ARG A 826 63.02 35.94 -1.44
C ARG A 826 63.27 36.08 0.06
N GLN A 827 62.22 35.96 0.88
CA GLN A 827 62.33 36.01 2.34
C GLN A 827 62.76 34.66 2.95
N GLN A 828 62.87 33.59 2.15
CA GLN A 828 63.25 32.26 2.63
C GLN A 828 64.76 32.00 2.44
N PRO A 829 65.51 31.65 3.52
CA PRO A 829 66.97 31.51 3.48
C PRO A 829 67.53 30.50 2.48
N GLN A 830 66.74 29.49 2.08
CA GLN A 830 67.17 28.44 1.13
C GLN A 830 66.77 28.71 -0.33
N ALA A 831 65.84 29.64 -0.58
CA ALA A 831 65.32 29.97 -1.92
C ALA A 831 65.89 31.28 -2.50
N ALA A 832 66.52 32.11 -1.65
CA ALA A 832 67.04 33.43 -2.02
C ALA A 832 68.12 33.40 -3.13
N ASP A 833 68.91 32.33 -3.24
CA ASP A 833 69.95 32.20 -4.29
C ASP A 833 69.40 31.80 -5.67
N VAL A 834 68.15 31.32 -5.71
CA VAL A 834 67.51 30.66 -6.86
C VAL A 834 66.41 31.52 -7.48
N VAL A 835 65.60 32.21 -6.68
CA VAL A 835 64.53 33.10 -7.15
C VAL A 835 65.08 34.53 -7.29
N ARG A 836 65.77 34.78 -8.42
CA ARG A 836 66.48 36.07 -8.67
C ARG A 836 65.58 37.19 -9.21
N SER A 837 64.38 36.85 -9.70
CA SER A 837 63.51 37.78 -10.45
C SER A 837 62.06 37.29 -10.54
N GLU A 838 61.10 38.17 -10.84
CA GLU A 838 59.69 37.78 -11.08
C GLU A 838 59.54 36.86 -12.31
N GLU A 839 60.47 36.96 -13.26
CA GLU A 839 60.57 36.11 -14.45
C GLU A 839 60.77 34.64 -14.08
N THR A 840 61.49 34.35 -12.99
CA THR A 840 61.69 32.97 -12.49
C THR A 840 60.38 32.35 -12.01
N ILE A 841 59.56 33.13 -11.30
CA ILE A 841 58.24 32.68 -10.83
C ILE A 841 57.26 32.57 -11.99
N ARG A 842 57.29 33.53 -12.94
CA ARG A 842 56.47 33.48 -14.14
C ARG A 842 56.74 32.21 -14.96
N ALA A 843 58.02 31.90 -15.22
CA ALA A 843 58.41 30.69 -15.93
C ALA A 843 57.94 29.41 -15.23
N PHE A 844 57.95 29.38 -13.89
CA PHE A 844 57.38 28.28 -13.12
C PHE A 844 55.86 28.18 -13.28
N MET A 845 55.11 29.29 -13.16
CA MET A 845 53.65 29.29 -13.29
C MET A 845 53.18 28.97 -14.72
N ASP A 846 53.93 29.40 -15.74
CA ASP A 846 53.67 29.03 -17.14
C ASP A 846 53.84 27.52 -17.35
N GLY A 847 54.89 26.93 -16.77
CA GLY A 847 55.08 25.48 -16.77
C GLY A 847 53.98 24.74 -16.00
N LEU A 848 53.51 25.30 -14.88
CA LEU A 848 52.42 24.74 -14.09
C LEU A 848 51.10 24.73 -14.85
N SER A 849 50.72 25.85 -15.48
CA SER A 849 49.49 25.94 -16.28
C SER A 849 49.57 25.05 -17.52
N SER A 850 50.76 24.87 -18.09
CA SER A 850 50.98 24.00 -19.27
C SER A 850 51.03 22.52 -18.93
N SER A 851 50.97 22.14 -17.65
CA SER A 851 51.06 20.74 -17.22
C SER A 851 49.85 19.89 -17.63
N HIS A 852 48.68 20.50 -17.78
CA HIS A 852 47.44 19.82 -18.17
C HIS A 852 46.39 20.83 -18.67
N PRO A 853 45.55 20.50 -19.68
CA PRO A 853 44.54 21.41 -20.24
C PRO A 853 43.47 21.93 -19.26
N LEU A 854 43.24 21.20 -18.16
CA LEU A 854 42.30 21.56 -17.08
C LEU A 854 42.99 22.21 -15.87
N THR A 855 44.25 22.63 -16.02
CA THR A 855 44.98 23.40 -15.01
C THR A 855 45.08 24.85 -15.46
N LEU A 856 44.46 25.75 -14.71
CA LEU A 856 44.42 27.17 -14.98
C LEU A 856 45.20 27.93 -13.92
N PHE A 857 46.05 28.86 -14.37
CA PHE A 857 46.64 29.90 -13.53
C PHE A 857 46.08 31.27 -13.91
N ALA A 858 45.73 32.08 -12.92
CA ALA A 858 45.37 33.48 -13.10
C ALA A 858 46.10 34.38 -12.11
N ASP A 859 46.81 35.39 -12.62
CA ASP A 859 47.40 36.47 -11.81
C ASP A 859 46.33 37.57 -11.56
N PRO A 860 45.88 37.79 -10.31
CA PRO A 860 44.92 38.83 -9.99
C PRO A 860 45.55 40.23 -9.83
N GLY A 861 46.87 40.36 -9.97
CA GLY A 861 47.62 41.60 -9.80
C GLY A 861 48.02 41.88 -8.34
N GLY A 862 48.42 43.13 -8.03
CA GLY A 862 48.94 43.52 -6.72
C GLY A 862 47.90 43.86 -5.65
N LEU A 863 46.61 43.98 -6.03
CA LEU A 863 45.51 44.33 -5.13
C LEU A 863 45.22 43.17 -4.17
N LYS A 864 45.13 43.46 -2.87
CA LYS A 864 45.08 42.44 -1.82
C LYS A 864 43.84 41.54 -1.87
N GLU A 865 42.71 42.05 -2.32
CA GLU A 865 41.40 41.37 -2.25
C GLU A 865 40.98 40.74 -3.60
N ALA A 866 41.76 40.92 -4.67
CA ALA A 866 41.36 40.48 -6.02
C ALA A 866 41.42 38.96 -6.22
N ALA A 867 42.29 38.24 -5.49
CA ALA A 867 42.35 36.78 -5.50
C ALA A 867 41.16 36.16 -4.74
N GLU A 868 40.88 36.69 -3.54
CA GLU A 868 39.81 36.23 -2.64
C GLU A 868 38.43 36.38 -3.29
N SER A 869 38.15 37.52 -3.94
CA SER A 869 36.89 37.75 -4.64
C SER A 869 36.64 36.77 -5.79
N LYS A 870 37.68 36.40 -6.55
CA LYS A 870 37.57 35.40 -7.64
C LYS A 870 37.31 34.00 -7.09
N ILE A 871 38.04 33.62 -6.04
CA ILE A 871 37.86 32.34 -5.34
C ILE A 871 36.46 32.21 -4.75
N GLN A 872 35.93 33.27 -4.14
CA GLN A 872 34.57 33.28 -3.60
C GLN A 872 33.52 33.04 -4.69
N ALA A 873 33.64 33.75 -5.82
CA ALA A 873 32.72 33.58 -6.94
C ALA A 873 32.75 32.15 -7.51
N GLU A 874 33.93 31.53 -7.62
CA GLU A 874 34.05 30.15 -8.08
C GLU A 874 33.48 29.15 -7.07
N LEU A 875 33.72 29.33 -5.77
CA LEU A 875 33.12 28.51 -4.72
C LEU A 875 31.59 28.54 -4.80
N GLU A 876 30.97 29.72 -4.89
CA GLU A 876 29.51 29.87 -4.96
C GLU A 876 28.91 29.21 -6.22
N LEU A 877 29.55 29.40 -7.37
CA LEU A 877 29.10 28.85 -8.64
C LEU A 877 29.19 27.33 -8.68
N PHE A 878 30.36 26.79 -8.34
CA PHE A 878 30.62 25.36 -8.49
C PHE A 878 30.06 24.52 -7.35
N TYR A 879 29.86 25.09 -6.16
CA TYR A 879 29.18 24.37 -5.08
C TYR A 879 27.74 24.00 -5.43
N ARG A 880 27.03 24.82 -6.22
CA ARG A 880 25.66 24.54 -6.69
C ARG A 880 25.60 23.73 -7.97
N ASN A 881 26.73 23.57 -8.65
CA ASN A 881 26.81 22.79 -9.87
C ASN A 881 26.70 21.29 -9.55
N ARG A 882 25.73 20.60 -10.18
CA ARG A 882 25.47 19.16 -9.99
C ARG A 882 26.50 18.25 -10.64
N HIS A 883 27.27 18.78 -11.59
CA HIS A 883 28.39 18.10 -12.24
C HIS A 883 29.69 18.23 -11.44
N CYS A 884 29.89 19.36 -10.72
CA CYS A 884 30.95 19.44 -9.72
C CYS A 884 30.57 18.52 -8.57
N LYS A 885 31.31 17.45 -8.31
CA LYS A 885 30.99 16.45 -7.28
C LYS A 885 31.66 16.76 -5.96
N HIS A 886 32.86 17.34 -6.01
CA HIS A 886 33.65 17.67 -4.83
C HIS A 886 34.51 18.92 -5.07
N ILE A 887 34.80 19.68 -4.01
CA ILE A 887 35.69 20.84 -4.05
C ILE A 887 36.84 20.63 -3.06
N VAL A 888 38.07 20.77 -3.53
CA VAL A 888 39.29 20.81 -2.71
C VAL A 888 39.79 22.25 -2.67
N PHE A 889 39.92 22.83 -1.48
CA PHE A 889 40.22 24.24 -1.29
C PHE A 889 41.48 24.44 -0.44
N GLY A 890 42.40 25.32 -0.86
CA GLY A 890 43.53 25.76 -0.05
C GLY A 890 43.72 27.28 -0.12
N GLY A 891 43.65 27.99 1.03
CA GLY A 891 43.81 29.44 1.07
C GLY A 891 43.82 30.06 2.48
N ARG A 892 44.22 31.33 2.58
CA ARG A 892 44.65 31.99 3.85
C ARG A 892 43.53 32.26 4.85
N ASP A 893 42.37 32.72 4.40
CA ASP A 893 41.20 32.99 5.25
C ASP A 893 40.08 31.97 4.98
N VAL A 894 40.33 30.74 5.42
CA VAL A 894 39.36 29.64 5.34
C VAL A 894 38.07 29.99 6.10
N SER A 895 38.14 30.82 7.13
CA SER A 895 37.03 31.11 8.04
C SER A 895 35.98 32.03 7.43
N GLY A 896 36.39 33.10 6.75
CA GLY A 896 35.48 34.04 6.10
C GLY A 896 34.88 33.49 4.81
N LEU A 897 35.69 32.87 3.96
CA LEU A 897 35.27 32.38 2.65
C LEU A 897 34.36 31.14 2.72
N LEU A 898 34.55 30.27 3.71
CA LEU A 898 33.74 29.05 3.85
C LEU A 898 32.50 29.22 4.73
N GLN A 899 32.32 30.38 5.41
CA GLN A 899 31.19 30.63 6.31
C GLN A 899 29.82 30.35 5.68
N PRO A 900 29.53 30.73 4.41
CA PRO A 900 28.25 30.45 3.77
C PRO A 900 27.97 28.96 3.54
N PHE A 901 29.00 28.11 3.61
CA PHE A 901 28.94 26.67 3.33
C PHE A 901 28.99 25.81 4.60
N VAL A 902 28.96 26.42 5.79
CA VAL A 902 28.90 25.68 7.05
C VAL A 902 27.48 25.13 7.26
N PRO A 903 27.28 23.81 7.36
CA PRO A 903 25.96 23.22 7.56
C PRO A 903 25.46 23.51 8.99
N ALA A 904 24.13 23.61 9.16
CA ALA A 904 23.51 23.87 10.45
C ALA A 904 23.81 22.77 11.50
N THR A 905 24.07 21.53 11.05
CA THR A 905 24.51 20.38 11.85
C THR A 905 25.40 19.46 11.01
N GLY A 906 26.51 18.95 11.57
CA GLY A 906 27.36 17.93 10.92
C GLY A 906 28.55 18.49 10.13
N THR A 907 29.16 17.63 9.30
CA THR A 907 30.32 17.94 8.44
C THR A 907 29.85 18.17 7.01
N ASN A 908 30.33 19.22 6.35
CA ASN A 908 30.14 19.43 4.92
C ASN A 908 31.02 18.44 4.15
N GLU A 909 30.38 17.44 3.54
CA GLU A 909 31.08 16.37 2.84
C GLU A 909 31.52 16.74 1.43
N ARG A 910 31.07 17.89 0.90
CA ARG A 910 31.36 18.38 -0.46
C ARG A 910 32.66 19.18 -0.58
N ILE A 911 33.22 19.63 0.54
CA ILE A 911 34.39 20.51 0.58
C ILE A 911 35.49 19.88 1.46
N THR A 912 36.68 19.74 0.88
CA THR A 912 37.91 19.41 1.59
C THR A 912 38.82 20.62 1.66
N VAL A 913 39.39 20.90 2.82
CA VAL A 913 40.38 21.96 3.04
C VAL A 913 41.79 21.37 3.10
N LEU A 914 42.73 22.00 2.41
CA LEU A 914 44.15 21.64 2.42
C LEU A 914 44.87 22.22 3.65
N ASP A 915 45.58 21.36 4.38
CA ASP A 915 46.35 21.69 5.58
C ASP A 915 47.76 22.16 5.19
N GLY A 916 48.09 23.40 5.56
CA GLY A 916 49.26 24.14 5.07
C GLY A 916 49.09 25.66 5.10
N CYS A 917 47.87 26.15 5.32
CA CYS A 917 47.59 27.55 5.63
C CYS A 917 47.72 27.84 7.13
N PRO A 918 48.00 29.10 7.54
CA PRO A 918 47.86 29.48 8.95
C PRO A 918 46.39 29.36 9.33
N ILE A 919 46.03 28.24 9.93
CA ILE A 919 44.72 28.04 10.55
C ILE A 919 44.70 28.98 11.75
N SER A 920 43.91 30.05 11.70
CA SER A 920 43.66 30.90 12.87
C SER A 920 43.15 30.05 14.03
N ASP A 921 43.37 30.47 15.28
CA ASP A 921 42.93 29.77 16.51
C ASP A 921 41.41 29.44 16.60
N ASP A 922 40.59 29.84 15.62
CA ASP A 922 39.19 29.46 15.36
C ASP A 922 39.01 27.96 14.97
N ILE A 923 39.74 27.07 15.66
CA ILE A 923 39.79 25.60 15.51
C ILE A 923 38.41 24.92 15.62
N GLN A 924 37.38 25.59 16.14
CA GLN A 924 36.02 25.04 16.22
C GLN A 924 35.30 24.95 14.86
N LYS A 925 35.59 25.83 13.89
CA LYS A 925 34.85 25.90 12.60
C LYS A 925 35.40 24.93 11.54
N VAL A 926 36.68 24.57 11.64
CA VAL A 926 37.35 23.63 10.72
C VAL A 926 36.85 22.19 10.90
N LYS A 927 36.31 21.84 12.08
CA LYS A 927 35.71 20.52 12.35
C LYS A 927 34.50 20.21 11.45
N SER A 928 33.90 21.22 10.83
CA SER A 928 32.80 21.06 9.89
C SER A 928 33.23 20.72 8.46
N PHE A 929 34.54 20.57 8.17
CA PHE A 929 35.05 20.23 6.83
C PHE A 929 36.09 19.09 6.88
N ARG A 930 36.30 18.40 5.75
CA ARG A 930 37.37 17.39 5.64
C ARG A 930 38.74 18.06 5.49
N LEU A 931 39.79 17.44 6.02
CA LEU A 931 41.17 17.94 5.91
C LEU A 931 42.03 16.98 5.08
N ALA A 932 42.90 17.52 4.23
CA ALA A 932 43.87 16.76 3.45
C ALA A 932 45.24 17.48 3.41
N GLN A 933 46.33 16.75 3.27
CA GLN A 933 47.68 17.34 3.15
C GLN A 933 48.36 16.88 1.87
N LEU A 934 48.92 17.82 1.11
CA LEU A 934 49.59 17.55 -0.18
C LEU A 934 51.09 17.86 -0.10
N ARG A 935 51.82 17.04 0.68
CA ARG A 935 53.19 17.34 1.15
C ARG A 935 54.27 17.25 0.07
N ASN A 936 54.03 16.57 -1.06
CA ASN A 936 55.03 16.49 -2.14
C ASN A 936 54.89 17.62 -3.18
N VAL A 937 53.96 18.56 -2.94
CA VAL A 937 53.66 19.69 -3.82
C VAL A 937 53.84 21.02 -3.09
N PHE A 938 53.29 21.13 -1.87
CA PHE A 938 53.32 22.35 -1.07
C PHE A 938 54.23 22.25 0.14
N GLN A 939 54.74 23.39 0.60
CA GLN A 939 55.53 23.47 1.82
C GLN A 939 54.64 23.25 3.07
N SER A 940 55.14 22.53 4.07
CA SER A 940 54.50 22.51 5.39
C SER A 940 54.69 23.86 6.10
N ALA A 941 53.64 24.40 6.71
CA ALA A 941 53.70 25.64 7.46
C ALA A 941 54.75 25.56 8.60
N LYS A 942 55.81 26.37 8.52
CA LYS A 942 56.63 26.75 9.69
C LYS A 942 56.07 28.04 10.28
N ALA A 943 55.90 28.06 11.60
CA ALA A 943 55.54 29.24 12.36
C ALA A 943 56.52 30.40 12.05
N VAL A 944 56.04 31.45 11.39
CA VAL A 944 56.79 32.70 11.23
C VAL A 944 56.30 33.68 12.29
N LEU A 945 57.13 33.76 13.34
CA LEU A 945 57.55 34.91 14.14
C LEU A 945 56.64 36.15 14.21
N ASN A 946 56.34 36.49 15.47
CA ASN A 946 56.01 37.81 16.01
C ASN A 946 56.65 38.98 15.24
N GLU A 947 55.80 39.83 14.66
CA GLU A 947 56.07 41.26 14.57
C GLU A 947 55.04 42.00 15.43
N ASN A 948 55.46 42.39 16.64
CA ASN A 948 55.24 43.72 17.23
C ASN A 948 55.55 43.72 18.74
N GLY A 949 56.77 44.11 19.08
CA GLY A 949 57.04 44.87 20.30
C GLY A 949 56.99 46.36 19.96
N SER A 950 55.98 47.06 20.48
CA SER A 950 55.84 48.53 20.71
C SER A 950 56.35 49.51 19.63
N SER A 951 55.59 50.51 19.19
CA SER A 951 54.88 51.47 20.05
C SER A 951 53.80 52.29 19.31
N ALA A 952 52.73 52.57 20.06
CA ALA A 952 51.97 53.83 20.12
C ALA A 952 51.16 54.30 18.89
N HIS A 953 49.83 54.20 18.94
CA HIS A 953 48.98 55.25 19.53
C HIS A 953 47.47 54.89 19.47
N THR A 954 46.84 54.95 20.66
CA THR A 954 45.50 55.50 21.01
C THR A 954 44.58 55.91 19.84
N GLY A 955 43.33 55.47 19.75
CA GLY A 955 42.28 55.80 20.73
C GLY A 955 40.91 55.20 20.38
N LEU A 956 40.22 54.78 21.44
CA LEU A 956 38.95 54.08 21.48
C LEU A 956 37.73 55.02 21.42
N LYS A 957 36.68 54.53 20.73
CA LYS A 957 35.25 54.57 21.10
C LYS A 957 34.56 55.95 21.14
N ARG A 958 33.29 56.08 20.73
CA ARG A 958 32.08 55.35 21.21
C ARG A 958 30.84 55.88 20.41
N PRO A 959 29.59 55.50 20.75
CA PRO A 959 28.79 54.38 20.25
C PRO A 959 27.52 54.81 19.46
N ALA A 960 26.73 53.80 19.04
CA ALA A 960 25.42 53.92 18.39
C ALA A 960 24.32 54.63 19.23
N PRO A 961 23.20 55.02 18.58
CA PRO A 961 21.90 54.46 18.97
C PRO A 961 20.91 54.19 17.81
N ASP A 962 19.82 53.51 18.18
CA ASP A 962 18.68 52.96 17.41
C ASP A 962 17.95 53.88 16.41
N ALA A 963 17.27 53.23 15.43
CA ALA A 963 15.81 53.29 15.19
C ALA A 963 15.33 53.51 13.72
N THR A 964 14.55 52.51 13.25
CA THR A 964 13.28 52.57 12.46
C THR A 964 13.14 53.05 10.99
N ILE A 965 12.27 52.27 10.27
CA ILE A 965 11.29 52.63 9.19
C ILE A 965 11.85 52.87 7.77
N GLN A 966 11.22 52.62 6.62
CA GLN A 966 10.20 51.72 6.05
C GLN A 966 10.04 52.14 4.54
N ILE A 967 9.49 51.27 3.69
CA ILE A 967 8.74 51.48 2.40
C ILE A 967 9.39 51.93 1.05
N HIS A 968 9.16 51.12 -0.01
CA HIS A 968 8.34 51.38 -1.24
C HIS A 968 8.91 50.83 -2.58
N HIS A 969 8.00 50.24 -3.38
CA HIS A 969 8.19 49.67 -4.72
C HIS A 969 7.51 50.52 -5.81
N ARG A 970 8.05 50.46 -7.06
CA ARG A 970 7.51 50.75 -8.43
C ARG A 970 7.69 52.19 -9.04
N PRO A 971 7.61 52.39 -10.40
CA PRO A 971 8.32 51.74 -11.54
C PRO A 971 8.65 52.69 -12.77
N ARG A 972 9.18 52.10 -13.88
CA ARG A 972 9.27 52.54 -15.34
C ARG A 972 10.49 53.39 -15.81
N PRO A 973 10.85 53.49 -17.13
CA PRO A 973 10.56 52.72 -18.39
C PRO A 973 11.82 52.41 -19.27
N PRO A 974 11.72 51.84 -20.52
CA PRO A 974 12.81 51.24 -21.32
C PRO A 974 13.30 52.10 -22.53
N PRO A 975 14.32 51.66 -23.30
CA PRO A 975 14.35 51.89 -24.77
C PRO A 975 15.01 50.74 -25.59
N PRO A 976 15.11 50.79 -26.95
CA PRO A 976 14.05 50.75 -27.96
C PRO A 976 14.21 49.58 -28.97
N VAL A 977 13.32 49.53 -29.98
CA VAL A 977 12.97 48.44 -30.91
C VAL A 977 13.51 48.70 -32.34
N GLU A 978 13.91 47.64 -33.07
CA GLU A 978 13.90 47.52 -34.56
C GLU A 978 13.59 46.04 -34.89
N GLU A 979 12.37 45.67 -35.30
CA GLU A 979 11.74 45.64 -36.64
C GLU A 979 12.05 44.39 -37.51
N TYR A 980 10.97 43.70 -37.89
CA TYR A 980 10.89 42.43 -38.62
C TYR A 980 10.01 42.66 -39.85
N ASP A 981 10.48 42.26 -41.04
CA ASP A 981 9.76 42.37 -42.32
C ASP A 981 9.42 40.97 -42.89
N PRO A 982 8.15 40.66 -43.22
CA PRO A 982 7.73 39.38 -43.78
C PRO A 982 7.42 39.43 -45.29
N SER A 983 8.11 38.59 -46.09
CA SER A 983 7.68 38.26 -47.45
C SER A 983 7.98 36.80 -47.82
N SER A 984 6.91 36.04 -48.06
CA SER A 984 6.81 34.67 -48.62
C SER A 984 7.22 34.60 -50.12
N PRO A 985 7.38 33.43 -50.80
CA PRO A 985 6.47 32.27 -50.74
C PRO A 985 7.03 30.82 -50.92
N SER A 986 6.14 29.90 -50.56
CA SER A 986 6.01 28.45 -50.77
C SER A 986 6.29 27.90 -52.18
N LEU A 987 6.79 26.66 -52.28
CA LEU A 987 6.45 25.64 -53.31
C LEU A 987 6.64 24.22 -52.71
N LEU A 988 5.55 23.48 -52.42
CA LEU A 988 4.85 22.48 -53.26
C LEU A 988 5.44 21.04 -53.25
N LEU A 989 4.63 20.16 -52.63
CA LEU A 989 4.43 18.69 -52.63
C LEU A 989 4.44 18.00 -54.04
N PRO A 990 4.09 16.69 -54.24
CA PRO A 990 4.24 15.41 -53.51
C PRO A 990 4.71 14.21 -54.43
N PRO A 991 4.12 12.97 -54.48
CA PRO A 991 4.70 11.70 -54.01
C PRO A 991 4.73 10.57 -55.09
N THR A 992 5.14 9.33 -54.74
CA THR A 992 4.63 8.04 -55.32
C THR A 992 5.37 6.85 -54.65
N ALA A 993 4.66 5.91 -53.99
CA ALA A 993 4.16 4.62 -54.51
C ALA A 993 5.28 3.68 -55.00
N GLY A 994 5.42 2.40 -54.65
CA GLY A 994 4.60 1.41 -53.95
C GLY A 994 5.17 0.01 -54.29
N ARG A 995 4.54 -1.04 -53.73
CA ARG A 995 4.70 -2.51 -53.97
C ARG A 995 5.81 -3.20 -53.13
N SER A 996 5.51 -4.15 -52.25
CA SER A 996 4.72 -5.41 -52.28
C SER A 996 5.57 -6.65 -52.55
N SER A 997 5.34 -7.67 -51.69
CA SER A 997 5.61 -9.12 -51.81
C SER A 997 6.82 -9.59 -50.99
N ALA A 998 6.87 -10.77 -50.37
CA ALA A 998 5.92 -11.84 -50.06
C ALA A 998 6.63 -12.75 -49.03
N ARG A 999 5.86 -13.47 -48.19
CA ARG A 999 6.37 -14.56 -47.35
C ARG A 999 6.85 -15.75 -48.21
N PRO A 1000 7.72 -16.62 -47.68
CA PRO A 1000 7.21 -17.93 -47.26
C PRO A 1000 7.74 -18.42 -45.90
N SER A 1001 6.89 -19.24 -45.29
CA SER A 1001 7.07 -20.07 -44.11
C SER A 1001 8.04 -21.24 -44.33
N HIS A 1002 8.84 -21.61 -43.32
CA HIS A 1002 9.08 -23.01 -42.98
C HIS A 1002 9.38 -23.18 -41.48
N SER A 1003 8.67 -24.13 -40.89
CA SER A 1003 8.75 -24.64 -39.52
C SER A 1003 9.88 -25.65 -39.36
N SER A 1004 10.62 -25.61 -38.25
CA SER A 1004 11.06 -26.79 -37.49
C SER A 1004 11.93 -26.43 -36.27
N THR A 1005 11.41 -26.67 -35.06
CA THR A 1005 12.18 -27.10 -33.88
C THR A 1005 12.00 -28.63 -33.75
N PRO A 1006 12.92 -29.46 -33.18
CA PRO A 1006 13.71 -29.25 -31.94
C PRO A 1006 15.11 -29.99 -31.98
N PRO A 1007 15.82 -30.39 -30.88
CA PRO A 1007 15.77 -30.10 -29.44
C PRO A 1007 17.13 -29.66 -28.79
N VAL A 1008 17.07 -29.42 -27.49
CA VAL A 1008 18.06 -28.98 -26.47
C VAL A 1008 19.33 -29.87 -26.36
N SER A 1009 20.48 -29.26 -26.05
CA SER A 1009 21.53 -29.91 -25.22
C SER A 1009 22.39 -28.90 -24.45
N THR A 1010 22.30 -28.98 -23.13
CA THR A 1010 23.18 -28.38 -22.12
C THR A 1010 24.48 -29.18 -22.01
N SER A 1011 25.64 -28.55 -22.19
CA SER A 1011 26.86 -28.81 -21.41
C SER A 1011 27.96 -27.75 -21.67
N PRO A 1012 28.74 -27.38 -20.65
CA PRO A 1012 29.75 -26.33 -20.71
C PRO A 1012 31.02 -26.81 -21.40
N VAL A 1013 31.71 -25.93 -22.15
CA VAL A 1013 33.09 -26.20 -22.59
C VAL A 1013 34.07 -25.58 -21.59
N PRO A 1014 34.88 -26.38 -20.89
CA PRO A 1014 35.92 -25.91 -19.98
C PRO A 1014 37.19 -25.51 -20.74
N GLY A 1015 37.80 -24.40 -20.33
CA GLY A 1015 39.05 -23.89 -20.90
C GLY A 1015 39.57 -22.71 -20.10
N THR A 1016 39.98 -22.95 -18.86
CA THR A 1016 40.83 -22.05 -18.08
C THR A 1016 42.17 -21.87 -18.80
N ASN A 1017 42.39 -20.70 -19.38
CA ASN A 1017 43.72 -20.11 -19.52
C ASN A 1017 43.64 -18.75 -18.85
N ALA A 1018 44.53 -18.49 -17.88
CA ALA A 1018 44.61 -17.19 -17.20
C ALA A 1018 44.62 -16.07 -18.25
N PRO A 1019 43.79 -15.02 -18.11
CA PRO A 1019 43.64 -14.07 -19.19
C PRO A 1019 44.87 -13.16 -19.22
N VAL A 1020 45.70 -13.45 -20.20
CA VAL A 1020 46.87 -12.68 -20.57
C VAL A 1020 46.42 -11.37 -21.21
N LEU A 1021 46.96 -10.26 -20.73
CA LEU A 1021 46.75 -8.92 -21.27
C LEU A 1021 48.05 -8.37 -21.86
N TYR A 1022 47.94 -7.44 -22.81
CA TYR A 1022 49.10 -6.76 -23.37
C TYR A 1022 49.24 -5.37 -22.75
N GLN A 1023 50.45 -5.04 -22.32
CA GLN A 1023 50.79 -3.73 -21.78
C GLN A 1023 52.03 -3.18 -22.48
N ASN A 1024 52.14 -1.86 -22.57
CA ASN A 1024 53.42 -1.23 -22.94
C ASN A 1024 54.35 -1.09 -21.72
N LYS A 1025 55.59 -0.62 -21.92
CA LYS A 1025 56.59 -0.38 -20.85
C LYS A 1025 56.11 0.51 -19.69
N TYR A 1026 55.04 1.28 -19.88
CA TYR A 1026 54.43 2.15 -18.88
C TYR A 1026 53.19 1.53 -18.21
N HIS A 1027 52.95 0.23 -18.41
CA HIS A 1027 51.80 -0.52 -17.90
C HIS A 1027 50.44 -0.13 -18.49
N GLN A 1028 50.39 0.71 -19.53
CA GLN A 1028 49.14 1.02 -20.22
C GLN A 1028 48.66 -0.20 -21.01
N ARG A 1029 47.35 -0.47 -20.96
CA ARG A 1029 46.73 -1.59 -21.66
C ARG A 1029 46.70 -1.34 -23.17
N LEU A 1030 47.08 -2.37 -23.92
CA LEU A 1030 47.09 -2.38 -25.37
C LEU A 1030 45.91 -3.18 -25.90
N ASP A 1031 45.22 -2.64 -26.91
CA ASP A 1031 44.17 -3.36 -27.63
C ASP A 1031 44.77 -4.17 -28.77
N SER A 1032 44.49 -5.48 -28.82
CA SER A 1032 44.90 -6.32 -29.93
C SER A 1032 44.25 -5.87 -31.25
N PRO A 1033 44.97 -5.85 -32.39
CA PRO A 1033 44.37 -5.55 -33.69
C PRO A 1033 43.21 -6.51 -34.03
N LEU A 1034 42.13 -6.00 -34.61
CA LEU A 1034 40.96 -6.80 -35.02
C LEU A 1034 40.71 -6.63 -36.51
N LYS A 1035 40.37 -7.72 -37.20
CA LYS A 1035 39.79 -7.68 -38.54
C LYS A 1035 38.28 -7.49 -38.41
N TYR A 1036 37.69 -6.65 -39.24
CA TYR A 1036 36.24 -6.40 -39.20
C TYR A 1036 35.64 -6.32 -40.60
N ASP A 1037 34.38 -6.70 -40.69
CA ASP A 1037 33.53 -6.61 -41.87
C ASP A 1037 32.85 -5.23 -41.89
N LYS A 1038 33.06 -4.46 -42.96
CA LYS A 1038 32.52 -3.11 -43.10
C LYS A 1038 31.01 -3.09 -43.28
N ASP A 1039 30.45 -4.07 -43.99
CA ASP A 1039 29.02 -4.13 -44.26
C ASP A 1039 28.28 -4.52 -42.99
N PHE A 1040 28.80 -5.52 -42.28
CA PHE A 1040 28.25 -5.90 -40.97
C PHE A 1040 28.44 -4.79 -39.93
N LEU A 1041 29.57 -4.08 -39.93
CA LEU A 1041 29.76 -2.91 -39.05
C LEU A 1041 28.71 -1.83 -39.33
N GLY A 1042 28.37 -1.57 -40.60
CA GLY A 1042 27.28 -0.67 -40.98
C GLY A 1042 25.92 -1.13 -40.45
N VAL A 1043 25.63 -2.43 -40.53
CA VAL A 1043 24.43 -3.04 -39.96
C VAL A 1043 24.38 -2.85 -38.44
N LEU A 1044 25.52 -3.01 -37.75
CA LEU A 1044 25.62 -2.78 -36.31
C LEU A 1044 25.37 -1.32 -35.92
N PHE A 1045 25.71 -0.34 -36.77
CA PHE A 1045 25.41 1.07 -36.50
C PHE A 1045 23.95 1.45 -36.80
N SER A 1046 23.17 0.57 -37.44
CA SER A 1046 21.74 0.80 -37.64
C SER A 1046 20.94 0.55 -36.36
N SER A 1047 19.90 1.35 -36.11
CA SER A 1047 19.00 1.21 -34.94
C SER A 1047 18.18 -0.09 -34.93
N LYS A 1048 18.30 -0.93 -35.96
CA LYS A 1048 17.53 -2.15 -36.16
C LYS A 1048 18.19 -3.40 -35.57
N THR A 1049 19.46 -3.34 -35.17
CA THR A 1049 20.16 -4.49 -34.58
C THR A 1049 20.43 -4.30 -33.09
N LYS A 1050 20.02 -5.29 -32.28
CA LYS A 1050 20.15 -5.29 -30.82
C LYS A 1050 20.96 -6.49 -30.32
N LEU A 1051 22.18 -6.70 -30.82
CA LEU A 1051 23.02 -7.81 -30.33
C LEU A 1051 23.61 -7.53 -28.93
N CYS A 1052 23.57 -8.51 -28.04
CA CYS A 1052 24.06 -8.38 -26.66
C CYS A 1052 25.58 -8.59 -26.53
N ASN A 1053 26.33 -7.53 -26.18
CA ASN A 1053 27.79 -7.63 -25.99
C ASN A 1053 28.19 -8.59 -24.86
N ASN A 1054 27.44 -8.65 -23.75
CA ASN A 1054 27.77 -9.55 -22.64
C ASN A 1054 27.64 -11.02 -23.06
N PHE A 1055 26.54 -11.36 -23.74
CA PHE A 1055 26.33 -12.70 -24.28
C PHE A 1055 27.41 -13.09 -25.31
N TYR A 1056 27.62 -12.26 -26.34
CA TYR A 1056 28.48 -12.63 -27.47
C TYR A 1056 29.98 -12.45 -27.21
N LEU A 1057 30.39 -11.47 -26.39
CA LEU A 1057 31.82 -11.18 -26.15
C LEU A 1057 32.35 -11.72 -24.82
N LYS A 1058 31.49 -11.86 -23.80
CA LYS A 1058 31.85 -12.40 -22.47
C LYS A 1058 31.34 -13.82 -22.23
N GLY A 1059 30.56 -14.37 -23.16
CA GLY A 1059 30.00 -15.72 -23.09
C GLY A 1059 28.87 -15.91 -22.07
N HIS A 1060 28.45 -14.86 -21.36
CA HIS A 1060 27.38 -14.93 -20.37
C HIS A 1060 26.60 -13.61 -20.32
N CYS A 1061 25.28 -13.70 -20.10
CA CYS A 1061 24.43 -12.54 -19.89
C CYS A 1061 23.69 -12.67 -18.56
N SER A 1062 23.92 -11.74 -17.63
CA SER A 1062 23.33 -11.74 -16.29
C SER A 1062 21.80 -11.62 -16.26
N TYR A 1063 21.19 -11.21 -17.38
CA TYR A 1063 19.74 -11.04 -17.52
C TYR A 1063 19.02 -12.28 -18.08
N GLY A 1064 19.76 -13.31 -18.53
CA GLY A 1064 19.18 -14.56 -19.03
C GLY A 1064 18.09 -14.34 -20.09
N GLU A 1065 16.93 -14.95 -19.88
CA GLU A 1065 15.74 -14.83 -20.75
C GLU A 1065 15.04 -13.45 -20.68
N HIS A 1066 15.38 -12.62 -19.69
CA HIS A 1066 14.83 -11.27 -19.53
C HIS A 1066 15.66 -10.19 -20.24
N CYS A 1067 16.67 -10.59 -21.01
CA CYS A 1067 17.50 -9.65 -21.77
C CYS A 1067 16.72 -9.07 -22.96
N SER A 1068 16.63 -7.74 -23.05
CA SER A 1068 16.00 -7.04 -24.18
C SER A 1068 16.86 -7.00 -25.46
N TRP A 1069 18.06 -7.57 -25.39
CA TRP A 1069 19.02 -7.66 -26.49
C TRP A 1069 19.06 -9.11 -27.00
N ASP A 1070 19.17 -9.25 -28.30
CA ASP A 1070 19.14 -10.50 -29.03
C ASP A 1070 20.31 -11.42 -28.66
N HIS A 1071 19.98 -12.67 -28.38
CA HIS A 1071 20.88 -13.80 -28.11
C HIS A 1071 20.72 -14.93 -29.14
N SER A 1072 19.77 -14.81 -30.07
CA SER A 1072 19.36 -15.88 -30.98
C SER A 1072 20.22 -15.97 -32.23
N GLU A 1073 20.85 -14.87 -32.64
CA GLU A 1073 21.69 -14.81 -33.83
C GLU A 1073 22.99 -15.60 -33.66
N ARG A 1074 23.39 -16.33 -34.71
CA ARG A 1074 24.68 -17.04 -34.73
C ARG A 1074 25.70 -16.20 -35.48
N LEU A 1075 26.61 -15.59 -34.74
CA LEU A 1075 27.70 -14.78 -35.30
C LEU A 1075 28.90 -15.66 -35.66
N ASN A 1076 29.41 -15.47 -36.88
CA ASN A 1076 30.69 -16.08 -37.28
C ASN A 1076 31.89 -15.33 -36.65
N PRO A 1077 33.11 -15.89 -36.69
CA PRO A 1077 34.28 -15.27 -36.05
C PRO A 1077 34.57 -13.83 -36.51
N LEU A 1078 34.41 -13.54 -37.82
CA LEU A 1078 34.61 -12.20 -38.36
C LEU A 1078 33.53 -11.22 -37.85
N GLN A 1079 32.29 -11.67 -37.69
CA GLN A 1079 31.20 -10.88 -37.10
C GLN A 1079 31.40 -10.64 -35.60
N LEU A 1080 31.95 -11.61 -34.85
CA LEU A 1080 32.33 -11.44 -33.44
C LEU A 1080 33.46 -10.41 -33.28
N ASP A 1081 34.48 -10.47 -34.14
CA ASP A 1081 35.55 -9.47 -34.15
C ASP A 1081 35.05 -8.09 -34.59
N THR A 1082 34.08 -8.04 -35.51
CA THR A 1082 33.41 -6.79 -35.90
C THR A 1082 32.57 -6.22 -34.75
N LEU A 1083 31.88 -7.06 -33.99
CA LEU A 1083 31.15 -6.66 -32.78
C LEU A 1083 32.12 -6.17 -31.69
N ARG A 1084 33.25 -6.85 -31.51
CA ARG A 1084 34.32 -6.43 -30.58
C ARG A 1084 34.95 -5.11 -31.02
N TYR A 1085 35.19 -4.92 -32.31
CA TYR A 1085 35.67 -3.66 -32.89
C TYR A 1085 34.68 -2.53 -32.62
N LYS A 1086 33.37 -2.76 -32.87
CA LYS A 1086 32.31 -1.80 -32.54
C LYS A 1086 32.29 -1.47 -31.05
N ALA A 1087 32.34 -2.47 -30.17
CA ALA A 1087 32.38 -2.26 -28.72
C ALA A 1087 33.59 -1.40 -28.30
N ARG A 1088 34.76 -1.68 -28.89
CA ARG A 1088 35.98 -0.93 -28.66
C ARG A 1088 35.97 0.49 -29.19
N THR A 1089 35.00 0.91 -30.01
CA THR A 1089 34.82 2.34 -30.37
C THR A 1089 34.34 3.21 -29.20
N SER A 1090 33.93 2.57 -28.11
CA SER A 1090 33.73 3.20 -26.81
C SER A 1090 34.99 3.04 -25.97
N ALA A 1091 35.48 4.13 -25.38
CA ALA A 1091 36.72 4.14 -24.62
C ALA A 1091 36.53 3.55 -23.21
N CYS A 1092 37.44 2.67 -22.79
CA CYS A 1092 37.64 2.38 -21.39
C CYS A 1092 38.18 3.63 -20.70
N ARG A 1093 37.68 3.93 -19.50
CA ARG A 1093 38.05 5.14 -18.74
C ARG A 1093 39.30 4.96 -17.89
N ASP A 1094 39.81 3.73 -17.80
CA ASP A 1094 41.08 3.40 -17.16
C ASP A 1094 42.07 2.89 -18.22
N PRO A 1095 43.10 3.68 -18.59
CA PRO A 1095 44.12 3.25 -19.53
C PRO A 1095 45.02 2.13 -18.99
N PHE A 1096 44.93 1.81 -17.69
CA PHE A 1096 45.67 0.74 -17.01
C PHE A 1096 44.78 -0.46 -16.64
N CYS A 1097 43.55 -0.51 -17.18
CA CYS A 1097 42.53 -1.50 -16.85
C CYS A 1097 43.07 -2.94 -16.84
N LEU A 1098 43.00 -3.62 -15.69
CA LEU A 1098 43.43 -5.01 -15.54
C LEU A 1098 42.28 -6.02 -15.70
N ASP A 1099 41.05 -5.56 -15.97
CA ASP A 1099 39.89 -6.43 -16.19
C ASP A 1099 40.02 -7.17 -17.52
N ALA A 1100 40.34 -8.45 -17.43
CA ALA A 1100 40.49 -9.32 -18.58
C ALA A 1100 39.26 -9.40 -19.50
N ASP A 1101 38.06 -9.22 -18.94
CA ASP A 1101 36.80 -9.30 -19.66
C ASP A 1101 36.33 -7.94 -20.19
N CYS A 1102 37.14 -6.88 -20.04
CA CYS A 1102 36.81 -5.56 -20.55
C CYS A 1102 36.70 -5.58 -22.09
N THR A 1103 35.53 -5.20 -22.61
CA THR A 1103 35.23 -5.17 -24.04
C THR A 1103 35.41 -3.79 -24.68
N LEU A 1104 35.73 -2.77 -23.88
CA LEU A 1104 35.93 -1.38 -24.30
C LEU A 1104 37.35 -1.16 -24.86
N GLY A 1105 37.55 -0.06 -25.58
CA GLY A 1105 38.84 0.28 -26.19
C GLY A 1105 39.76 1.03 -25.24
N HIS A 1106 40.99 0.56 -25.09
CA HIS A 1106 42.06 1.19 -24.30
C HIS A 1106 43.01 2.05 -25.14
N MET A 1107 42.88 1.99 -26.47
CA MET A 1107 43.61 2.84 -27.42
C MET A 1107 42.65 3.54 -28.37
N CYS A 1108 42.91 4.82 -28.68
CA CYS A 1108 42.13 5.51 -29.69
C CYS A 1108 42.38 4.87 -31.07
N PRO A 1109 41.35 4.42 -31.82
CA PRO A 1109 41.52 3.83 -33.15
C PRO A 1109 42.12 4.80 -34.18
N ARG A 1110 42.05 6.11 -33.91
CA ARG A 1110 42.62 7.18 -34.76
C ARG A 1110 44.04 7.59 -34.35
N GLY A 1111 44.53 7.06 -33.21
CA GLY A 1111 45.86 7.34 -32.66
C GLY A 1111 46.17 8.83 -32.51
N GLU A 1112 47.43 9.18 -32.68
CA GLU A 1112 47.96 10.55 -32.56
C GLU A 1112 47.36 11.52 -33.59
N ARG A 1113 46.79 11.00 -34.68
CA ARG A 1113 46.15 11.79 -35.74
C ARG A 1113 44.67 12.07 -35.48
N CYS A 1114 44.18 11.77 -34.28
CA CYS A 1114 42.79 12.03 -33.92
C CYS A 1114 42.52 13.54 -33.81
N ALA A 1115 41.82 14.09 -34.80
CA ALA A 1115 41.42 15.50 -34.83
C ALA A 1115 40.00 15.75 -34.25
N ILE A 1116 39.42 14.80 -33.50
CA ILE A 1116 38.12 15.00 -32.87
C ILE A 1116 38.31 15.91 -31.65
N SER A 1117 37.75 17.11 -31.69
CA SER A 1117 37.85 18.12 -30.62
C SER A 1117 37.37 17.63 -29.25
N LEU A 1118 36.41 16.70 -29.23
CA LEU A 1118 35.87 16.05 -28.04
C LEU A 1118 35.93 14.53 -28.20
N CYS A 1119 37.15 13.99 -28.39
CA CYS A 1119 37.32 12.55 -28.48
C CYS A 1119 36.90 11.86 -27.17
N LYS A 1120 36.25 10.71 -27.30
CA LYS A 1120 35.77 9.92 -26.13
C LYS A 1120 36.92 9.26 -25.35
N TYR A 1121 38.09 9.12 -25.96
CA TYR A 1121 39.30 8.55 -25.36
C TYR A 1121 40.08 9.62 -24.61
N LEU A 1122 40.76 9.23 -23.54
CA LEU A 1122 41.61 10.16 -22.78
C LEU A 1122 42.82 10.60 -23.61
N PRO A 1123 43.41 11.79 -23.35
CA PRO A 1123 44.59 12.25 -24.06
C PRO A 1123 45.72 11.22 -24.12
N GLU A 1124 45.96 10.48 -23.04
CA GLU A 1124 47.04 9.49 -22.92
C GLU A 1124 46.79 8.21 -23.75
N MET A 1125 45.55 8.01 -24.23
CA MET A 1125 45.15 6.88 -25.08
C MET A 1125 45.35 7.17 -26.58
N HIS A 1126 45.78 8.39 -26.93
CA HIS A 1126 46.06 8.78 -28.31
C HIS A 1126 47.53 8.57 -28.70
N THR A 1127 48.44 8.69 -27.73
CA THR A 1127 49.90 8.56 -27.89
C THR A 1127 50.43 7.36 -27.11
N VAL A 1128 49.83 6.18 -27.34
CA VAL A 1128 50.23 4.96 -26.62
C VAL A 1128 51.48 4.38 -27.27
N ASP A 1129 52.57 4.32 -26.50
CA ASP A 1129 53.82 3.70 -26.93
C ASP A 1129 53.60 2.20 -27.13
N VAL A 1130 53.87 1.70 -28.34
CA VAL A 1130 53.77 0.27 -28.70
C VAL A 1130 55.14 -0.32 -29.12
N SER A 1131 56.24 0.38 -28.82
CA SER A 1131 57.60 -0.06 -29.19
C SER A 1131 58.02 -1.33 -28.43
N GLU A 1132 57.57 -1.45 -27.18
CA GLU A 1132 57.81 -2.61 -26.33
C GLU A 1132 56.48 -3.12 -25.77
N VAL A 1133 56.14 -4.35 -26.13
CA VAL A 1133 54.90 -5.01 -25.71
C VAL A 1133 55.24 -6.09 -24.69
N TYR A 1134 54.50 -6.08 -23.59
CA TYR A 1134 54.64 -7.04 -22.51
C TYR A 1134 53.35 -7.82 -22.34
N GLU A 1135 53.50 -9.13 -22.24
CA GLU A 1135 52.48 -10.06 -21.81
C GLU A 1135 52.37 -9.98 -20.29
N TYR A 1136 51.20 -9.58 -19.80
CA TYR A 1136 50.89 -9.48 -18.38
C TYR A 1136 49.89 -10.56 -18.00
N ASN A 1137 50.30 -11.47 -17.12
CA ASN A 1137 49.42 -12.48 -16.56
C ASN A 1137 48.69 -11.87 -15.36
N THR A 1138 47.37 -11.70 -15.47
CA THR A 1138 46.53 -11.08 -14.44
C THR A 1138 46.46 -11.87 -13.12
N VAL A 1139 46.79 -13.17 -13.14
CA VAL A 1139 46.75 -14.06 -11.97
C VAL A 1139 48.10 -14.12 -11.27
N THR A 1140 49.19 -14.33 -12.03
CA THR A 1140 50.54 -14.44 -11.45
C THR A 1140 51.25 -13.10 -11.30
N GLN A 1141 50.68 -12.03 -11.87
CA GLN A 1141 51.25 -10.68 -11.98
C GLN A 1141 52.62 -10.64 -12.68
N GLN A 1142 52.98 -11.71 -13.39
CA GLN A 1142 54.23 -11.79 -14.14
C GLN A 1142 54.10 -11.04 -15.45
N ARG A 1143 55.15 -10.26 -15.78
CA ARG A 1143 55.22 -9.42 -16.96
C ARG A 1143 56.41 -9.83 -17.82
N LYS A 1144 56.15 -10.29 -19.04
CA LYS A 1144 57.17 -10.83 -19.95
C LYS A 1144 57.20 -10.01 -21.24
N LEU A 1145 58.37 -9.53 -21.63
CA LEU A 1145 58.53 -8.83 -22.92
C LEU A 1145 58.29 -9.82 -24.07
N VAL A 1146 57.50 -9.40 -25.08
CA VAL A 1146 57.18 -10.21 -26.27
C VAL A 1146 57.66 -9.48 -27.52
N HIS A 1147 58.33 -10.21 -28.41
CA HIS A 1147 58.75 -9.69 -29.71
C HIS A 1147 57.56 -9.68 -30.68
N ARG A 1148 57.43 -8.60 -31.44
CA ARG A 1148 56.36 -8.38 -32.41
C ARG A 1148 56.64 -9.24 -33.66
N GLU A 1149 55.87 -10.31 -33.89
CA GLU A 1149 55.75 -10.91 -35.23
C GLU A 1149 54.67 -10.13 -36.01
N ASP A 1150 54.91 -9.92 -37.31
CA ASP A 1150 54.24 -8.92 -38.19
C ASP A 1150 52.70 -8.87 -38.15
#